data_AF-A0A7V7D5N9-F1
#
_entry.id   AF-A0A7V7D5N9-F1
#
_cell.length_a   1.000
_cell.length_b   1.000
_cell.length_c   1.000
_cell.angle_alpha   90.00
_cell.angle_beta   90.00
_cell.angle_gamma   90.00
#
_symmetry.space_group_name_H-M   'P 1'
#
loop_
_entity.id
_entity.type
_entity.pdbx_description
1 polymer ?
#
loop_
_entity_poly.entity_id
_entity_poly.type
_entity_poly.pdbx_seq_one_letter_code
_entity_poly.pdbx_strand_id
1 'polypeptide(L)'
;MGELKMKVLSIIVILLAMVSIANADLVLTVNGLDMSKPVEIETKANIIIAVTGQTGKQKQSYSVTCEMGGKLEPLPEPDTLAEKPREGEYLFTFEDEELGLAIVNLTVGDILDYQLILFKIPDANTVIFGIDSDAVQIESEAEPELEPEPNQPSEPNLPSQPNEPQEPNIPDSLFKPRNESPPLLLHCLDDSIKPYCLEEFDYSPIISEENFEASGFTTLGGPSYVELQEITSSQFLDPNTTYYVPYPPLLIHGVDGEEIDVVIPSDTTIILAEDSDYGIVVYDGANVHFGEPAPQPNEPNLIYEPNDANNPVLAVWIVGESGNPFFNNFCGIFIDRTAGTRCKLDNICLRGFYYGLQVDQQLDYPISNIHAFGCYNGILSFGANRIMNSSVSYYGIWSPEWQYYGYAYDFIPESWDGSIIFEGANFEIYNCLADDGDDGFTVYGLYEPNEPPNFYSGDCTATNCYSAFNGWDGNVAFSIICPGLYNNVQNKNFPELPFTDPVYEANDPFVIDPNDYRIFLNPNSLFVNQGSGLTPFPGWTTNINGVPDEGVGDIWPHYQIRGVDKWLKADLNTDNAIDMNDLAEFTDQWLVTTPNSADLNNDQIVNFLDFAILANQWLLNEMTIEIFDPETIQTVEPNNVQGYVGIELKDIPLYAGIVSVYVDNQLIDSLSLGWDKEEQWIGLQSDAFSNGWHILRLVTTDVYGGIINHKPINVYFNNLLHKVAGSDYFHPDEDYKYTGFYDGNDTLEAKVTDQYGQTVWSDNYTGQHISIVIPGATFGTEQFCELSITETSGGAESGGSSTVTKKDLIKKFKQADYPDGVRMVIVLPNKDVFKVRKPAIIECAEACNNRNVTWVALYRYDVTEENLTYLYNKSIVKYIYWCGHANSHVGASPGVEGVQRTHTMCWQLKEGLIWSSWKERGVFSRTNSGVPLPDDWDNRGFSLWNLGMHEEWNKKIVFVDGCLSVKFWDMAQAYGMFSLAGEGSRDQIYIGWRIKVLVSTGIMEQIVGNTTEGIRMFWERMGASDSVERALEYTSSHGGAGMRIAMWGLNGMPDFFDIDGDDNIFVVGNGIVNFSSIRLE
;
A
#
# COMPACT_ATOMS: atom_id res chain seq x y z
N MET A 1 29.60 9.31 1.80
CA MET A 1 29.00 8.17 1.07
C MET A 1 30.04 7.28 0.39
N GLY A 2 30.90 7.79 -0.52
CA GLY A 2 31.88 6.96 -1.27
C GLY A 2 32.80 6.07 -0.42
N GLU A 3 33.36 6.59 0.68
CA GLU A 3 34.20 5.80 1.61
C GLU A 3 33.49 4.58 2.22
N LEU A 4 32.17 4.65 2.44
CA LEU A 4 31.43 3.57 3.09
C LEU A 4 31.25 2.39 2.13
N LYS A 5 30.87 2.65 0.87
CA LYS A 5 30.78 1.63 -0.18
C LYS A 5 32.14 0.97 -0.45
N MET A 6 33.24 1.73 -0.34
CA MET A 6 34.60 1.18 -0.48
C MET A 6 34.94 0.17 0.62
N LYS A 7 34.67 0.49 1.89
CA LYS A 7 34.95 -0.41 3.03
C LYS A 7 34.16 -1.72 2.97
N VAL A 8 32.89 -1.67 2.57
CA VAL A 8 32.05 -2.87 2.37
C VAL A 8 32.63 -3.78 1.29
N LEU A 9 33.02 -3.21 0.13
CA LEU A 9 33.60 -3.99 -0.96
C LEU A 9 34.94 -4.64 -0.57
N SER A 10 35.79 -3.93 0.18
CA SER A 10 37.04 -4.49 0.71
C SER A 10 36.80 -5.68 1.65
N ILE A 11 35.80 -5.58 2.55
CA ILE A 11 35.47 -6.66 3.51
C ILE A 11 34.93 -7.90 2.78
N ILE A 12 34.08 -7.74 1.76
CA ILE A 12 33.55 -8.85 0.95
C ILE A 12 34.69 -9.65 0.30
N VAL A 13 35.69 -8.99 -0.28
CA VAL A 13 36.81 -9.68 -0.94
C VAL A 13 37.80 -10.28 0.07
N ILE A 14 37.95 -9.68 1.26
CA ILE A 14 38.73 -10.27 2.37
C ILE A 14 38.12 -11.60 2.84
N LEU A 15 36.79 -11.71 2.90
CA LEU A 15 36.10 -12.94 3.33
C LEU A 15 36.20 -14.07 2.30
N LEU A 16 36.04 -13.78 1.00
CA LEU A 16 36.20 -14.76 -0.07
C LEU A 16 37.59 -15.42 -0.08
N ALA A 17 38.63 -14.72 0.37
CA ALA A 17 40.00 -15.22 0.42
C ALA A 17 40.33 -16.15 1.61
N MET A 18 39.44 -16.32 2.59
CA MET A 18 39.75 -17.07 3.83
C MET A 18 39.29 -18.55 3.85
N VAL A 19 38.58 -19.02 2.83
CA VAL A 19 37.97 -20.37 2.81
C VAL A 19 38.93 -21.45 2.26
N SER A 20 40.00 -21.08 1.55
CA SER A 20 40.82 -22.00 0.73
C SER A 20 42.31 -22.03 1.12
N ILE A 21 42.66 -22.44 2.35
CA ILE A 21 44.07 -22.58 2.77
C ILE A 21 44.30 -23.84 3.63
N ALA A 22 44.75 -24.95 3.02
CA ALA A 22 45.21 -26.14 3.76
C ALA A 22 46.25 -27.01 3.00
N ASN A 23 47.52 -26.59 3.08
CA ASN A 23 48.75 -27.29 2.62
C ASN A 23 49.12 -27.15 1.13
N ALA A 24 50.10 -26.27 0.84
CA ALA A 24 50.85 -26.23 -0.42
C ALA A 24 52.37 -26.29 -0.12
N ASP A 25 53.13 -27.05 -0.93
CA ASP A 25 54.60 -27.21 -0.81
C ASP A 25 55.41 -26.16 -1.61
N LEU A 26 54.72 -25.33 -2.41
CA LEU A 26 55.28 -24.25 -3.22
C LEU A 26 54.49 -22.97 -2.93
N VAL A 27 55.19 -21.83 -2.80
CA VAL A 27 54.56 -20.55 -2.45
C VAL A 27 55.05 -19.46 -3.39
N LEU A 28 54.12 -18.87 -4.15
CA LEU A 28 54.34 -17.64 -4.88
C LEU A 28 54.39 -16.46 -3.90
N THR A 29 55.37 -15.57 -4.08
CA THR A 29 55.55 -14.38 -3.25
C THR A 29 55.64 -13.13 -4.11
N VAL A 30 55.10 -12.01 -3.62
CA VAL A 30 55.24 -10.69 -4.25
C VAL A 30 55.94 -9.76 -3.26
N ASN A 31 57.03 -9.13 -3.69
CA ASN A 31 57.96 -8.37 -2.85
C ASN A 31 58.46 -9.14 -1.60
N GLY A 32 58.52 -10.47 -1.71
CA GLY A 32 58.91 -11.38 -0.61
C GLY A 32 57.81 -11.64 0.42
N LEU A 33 56.59 -11.17 0.18
CA LEU A 33 55.41 -11.45 1.00
C LEU A 33 54.62 -12.62 0.41
N ASP A 34 54.08 -13.46 1.30
CA ASP A 34 53.42 -14.73 1.01
C ASP A 34 52.01 -14.53 0.44
N MET A 35 51.78 -14.92 -0.81
CA MET A 35 50.49 -14.72 -1.50
C MET A 35 49.43 -15.77 -1.16
N SER A 36 49.68 -16.69 -0.23
CA SER A 36 48.60 -17.47 0.41
C SER A 36 47.68 -16.61 1.29
N LYS A 37 47.93 -15.30 1.38
CA LYS A 37 47.13 -14.31 2.11
C LYS A 37 47.01 -13.02 1.30
N PRO A 38 45.96 -12.20 1.54
CA PRO A 38 45.89 -10.86 1.00
C PRO A 38 47.10 -10.02 1.44
N VAL A 39 47.76 -9.37 0.46
CA VAL A 39 48.91 -8.49 0.67
C VAL A 39 48.64 -7.18 -0.06
N GLU A 40 48.67 -6.07 0.68
CA GLU A 40 48.64 -4.73 0.09
C GLU A 40 50.05 -4.26 -0.27
N ILE A 41 50.23 -3.72 -1.48
CA ILE A 41 51.51 -3.17 -1.95
C ILE A 41 51.30 -1.74 -2.45
N GLU A 42 52.10 -0.79 -1.93
CA GLU A 42 52.13 0.59 -2.43
C GLU A 42 52.55 0.62 -3.92
N THR A 43 51.71 1.18 -4.80
CA THR A 43 51.92 1.27 -6.27
C THR A 43 53.19 1.99 -6.73
N LYS A 44 53.93 2.62 -5.82
CA LYS A 44 55.23 3.27 -6.09
C LYS A 44 56.43 2.35 -5.86
N ALA A 45 56.22 1.17 -5.30
CA ALA A 45 57.21 0.11 -5.23
C ALA A 45 57.22 -0.69 -6.55
N ASN A 46 58.41 -1.17 -6.94
CA ASN A 46 58.51 -2.21 -7.95
C ASN A 46 57.76 -3.47 -7.46
N ILE A 47 57.05 -4.16 -8.36
CA ILE A 47 56.35 -5.41 -8.04
C ILE A 47 57.28 -6.57 -8.44
N ILE A 48 57.87 -7.26 -7.47
CA ILE A 48 58.79 -8.37 -7.70
C ILE A 48 58.09 -9.69 -7.40
N ILE A 49 57.86 -10.53 -8.42
CA ILE A 49 57.22 -11.85 -8.27
C ILE A 49 58.30 -12.93 -8.18
N ALA A 50 58.21 -13.81 -7.18
CA ALA A 50 59.22 -14.82 -6.90
C ALA A 50 58.62 -16.13 -6.36
N VAL A 51 59.17 -17.28 -6.77
CA VAL A 51 58.70 -18.60 -6.31
C VAL A 51 59.59 -19.12 -5.17
N THR A 52 58.98 -19.56 -4.07
CA THR A 52 59.68 -20.00 -2.85
C THR A 52 59.24 -21.41 -2.40
N GLY A 53 59.89 -21.98 -1.38
CA GLY A 53 59.65 -23.35 -0.88
C GLY A 53 60.47 -24.47 -1.54
N GLN A 54 61.04 -24.21 -2.72
CA GLN A 54 61.65 -25.21 -3.61
C GLN A 54 62.79 -26.06 -3.00
N THR A 55 62.77 -27.37 -3.29
CA THR A 55 63.99 -28.19 -3.25
C THR A 55 64.81 -28.02 -4.53
N GLY A 56 66.13 -28.21 -4.45
CA GLY A 56 67.05 -28.04 -5.58
C GLY A 56 66.87 -28.98 -6.79
N LYS A 57 65.84 -29.85 -6.80
CA LYS A 57 65.42 -30.63 -7.97
C LYS A 57 64.22 -30.04 -8.71
N GLN A 58 63.37 -29.24 -8.05
CA GLN A 58 62.18 -28.62 -8.66
C GLN A 58 62.51 -27.37 -9.51
N LYS A 59 63.74 -26.85 -9.40
CA LYS A 59 64.25 -25.65 -10.11
C LYS A 59 64.31 -25.73 -11.65
N GLN A 60 63.90 -26.83 -12.27
CA GLN A 60 63.98 -27.06 -13.71
C GLN A 60 62.63 -27.37 -14.36
N SER A 61 61.52 -27.27 -13.61
CA SER A 61 60.20 -27.74 -14.05
C SER A 61 59.06 -26.73 -13.90
N TYR A 62 59.34 -25.45 -13.61
CA TYR A 62 58.31 -24.42 -13.52
C TYR A 62 58.58 -23.25 -14.47
N SER A 63 57.50 -22.54 -14.84
CA SER A 63 57.56 -21.27 -15.59
C SER A 63 56.53 -20.28 -15.06
N VAL A 64 56.92 -19.01 -14.94
CA VAL A 64 56.01 -17.90 -14.64
C VAL A 64 55.77 -17.14 -15.94
N THR A 65 54.51 -16.91 -16.29
CA THR A 65 54.10 -16.17 -17.50
C THR A 65 53.05 -15.12 -17.15
N CYS A 66 53.06 -13.99 -17.87
CA CYS A 66 51.97 -13.03 -17.80
C CYS A 66 51.04 -13.30 -18.99
N GLU A 67 49.75 -13.51 -18.72
CA GLU A 67 48.75 -13.84 -19.74
C GLU A 67 48.02 -12.58 -20.24
N MET A 68 47.76 -11.61 -19.35
CA MET A 68 47.00 -10.40 -19.66
C MET A 68 47.45 -9.20 -18.82
N GLY A 69 47.35 -7.99 -19.39
CA GLY A 69 47.35 -6.71 -18.65
C GLY A 69 48.69 -6.22 -18.10
N GLY A 70 49.75 -7.03 -18.18
CA GLY A 70 51.07 -6.68 -17.69
C GLY A 70 52.20 -7.45 -18.35
N LYS A 71 53.41 -7.17 -17.88
CA LYS A 71 54.66 -7.68 -18.44
C LYS A 71 55.58 -8.15 -17.32
N LEU A 72 56.21 -9.31 -17.54
CA LEU A 72 57.29 -9.83 -16.70
C LEU A 72 58.62 -9.70 -17.40
N GLU A 73 59.62 -9.15 -16.71
CA GLU A 73 61.02 -9.15 -17.13
C GLU A 73 61.88 -9.80 -16.03
N PRO A 74 62.84 -10.69 -16.35
CA PRO A 74 63.79 -11.20 -15.34
C PRO A 74 64.55 -10.03 -14.71
N LEU A 75 64.74 -10.05 -13.38
CA LEU A 75 65.33 -8.90 -12.67
C LEU A 75 66.71 -8.53 -13.27
N PRO A 76 66.89 -7.33 -13.86
CA PRO A 76 68.17 -6.96 -14.47
C PRO A 76 69.22 -6.73 -13.38
N GLU A 77 70.41 -7.34 -13.50
CA GLU A 77 71.48 -7.20 -12.48
C GLU A 77 71.91 -5.72 -12.28
N PRO A 78 71.73 -5.13 -11.08
CA PRO A 78 72.16 -3.76 -10.80
C PRO A 78 73.21 -3.69 -9.66
N ASP A 79 74.31 -2.97 -9.88
CA ASP A 79 75.38 -2.74 -8.89
C ASP A 79 74.95 -1.93 -7.63
N THR A 80 73.64 -1.69 -7.44
CA THR A 80 73.07 -0.78 -6.43
C THR A 80 72.03 -1.41 -5.49
N LEU A 81 71.70 -2.69 -5.62
CA LEU A 81 70.88 -3.40 -4.63
C LEU A 81 71.74 -3.92 -3.46
N ALA A 82 71.17 -3.92 -2.25
CA ALA A 82 71.89 -4.25 -1.02
C ALA A 82 72.17 -5.76 -0.85
N GLU A 83 71.35 -6.63 -1.46
CA GLU A 83 71.60 -8.05 -1.65
C GLU A 83 71.45 -8.40 -3.14
N LYS A 84 72.05 -9.52 -3.58
CA LYS A 84 71.89 -9.99 -4.97
C LYS A 84 70.52 -10.67 -5.17
N PRO A 85 69.82 -10.38 -6.27
CA PRO A 85 68.64 -11.14 -6.68
C PRO A 85 68.93 -12.64 -6.81
N ARG A 86 67.91 -13.45 -6.59
CA ARG A 86 67.97 -14.92 -6.67
C ARG A 86 67.37 -15.41 -7.98
N GLU A 87 67.92 -16.52 -8.47
CA GLU A 87 67.44 -17.20 -9.67
C GLU A 87 65.99 -17.70 -9.46
N GLY A 88 65.03 -17.02 -10.09
CA GLY A 88 63.58 -17.24 -9.90
C GLY A 88 62.77 -15.97 -9.57
N GLU A 89 63.41 -14.79 -9.55
CA GLU A 89 62.78 -13.48 -9.28
C GLU A 89 62.54 -12.68 -10.58
N TYR A 90 61.33 -12.12 -10.74
CA TYR A 90 60.88 -11.38 -11.92
C TYR A 90 60.34 -9.99 -11.52
N LEU A 91 60.59 -8.98 -12.34
CA LEU A 91 59.98 -7.65 -12.22
C LEU A 91 58.68 -7.64 -13.03
N PHE A 92 57.58 -7.27 -12.39
CA PHE A 92 56.28 -7.09 -13.00
C PHE A 92 55.94 -5.61 -13.18
N THR A 93 55.36 -5.27 -14.32
CA THR A 93 54.83 -3.92 -14.64
C THR A 93 53.49 -4.08 -15.36
N PHE A 94 52.47 -3.29 -15.01
CA PHE A 94 51.22 -3.21 -15.79
C PHE A 94 51.47 -2.57 -17.17
N GLU A 95 50.83 -3.07 -18.22
CA GLU A 95 50.93 -2.49 -19.58
C GLU A 95 49.81 -1.49 -19.88
N ASP A 96 48.65 -1.64 -19.21
CA ASP A 96 47.57 -0.65 -19.20
C ASP A 96 47.47 -0.01 -17.81
N GLU A 97 47.60 1.32 -17.74
CA GLU A 97 47.57 2.05 -16.47
C GLU A 97 46.17 2.50 -16.03
N GLU A 98 45.17 2.44 -16.92
CA GLU A 98 43.78 2.87 -16.67
C GLU A 98 42.86 1.70 -16.32
N LEU A 99 42.97 0.57 -17.03
CA LEU A 99 42.21 -0.66 -16.72
C LEU A 99 42.66 -1.30 -15.40
N GLY A 100 43.94 -1.18 -15.05
CA GLY A 100 44.47 -1.60 -13.76
C GLY A 100 44.19 -3.06 -13.40
N LEU A 101 44.28 -3.99 -14.36
CA LEU A 101 44.05 -5.43 -14.16
C LEU A 101 45.08 -6.24 -14.98
N ALA A 102 45.66 -7.27 -14.37
CA ALA A 102 46.58 -8.20 -15.02
C ALA A 102 46.49 -9.63 -14.43
N ILE A 103 46.96 -10.62 -15.20
CA ILE A 103 46.96 -12.04 -14.81
C ILE A 103 48.35 -12.65 -15.03
N VAL A 104 48.90 -13.25 -13.97
CA VAL A 104 50.20 -13.95 -13.97
C VAL A 104 50.01 -15.40 -13.54
N ASN A 105 50.41 -16.33 -14.40
CA ASN A 105 50.29 -17.77 -14.18
C ASN A 105 51.63 -18.37 -13.74
N LEU A 106 51.58 -19.34 -12.83
CA LEU A 106 52.67 -20.27 -12.55
C LEU A 106 52.27 -21.65 -13.08
N THR A 107 53.06 -22.20 -14.00
CA THR A 107 52.87 -23.58 -14.49
C THR A 107 54.00 -24.48 -14.02
N VAL A 108 53.70 -25.75 -13.78
CA VAL A 108 54.68 -26.80 -13.46
C VAL A 108 54.61 -27.87 -14.55
N GLY A 109 55.54 -27.77 -15.51
CA GLY A 109 55.40 -28.41 -16.82
C GLY A 109 54.25 -27.77 -17.61
N ASP A 110 53.41 -28.62 -18.20
CA ASP A 110 52.25 -28.22 -19.01
C ASP A 110 50.97 -28.00 -18.15
N ILE A 111 51.05 -28.13 -16.82
CA ILE A 111 49.94 -27.97 -15.88
C ILE A 111 49.97 -26.56 -15.28
N LEU A 112 48.83 -25.86 -15.29
CA LEU A 112 48.63 -24.62 -14.53
C LEU A 112 48.51 -24.96 -13.04
N ASP A 113 49.36 -24.36 -12.22
CA ASP A 113 49.55 -24.70 -10.80
C ASP A 113 49.01 -23.58 -9.89
N TYR A 114 49.16 -22.30 -10.29
CA TYR A 114 48.56 -21.12 -9.64
C TYR A 114 48.22 -20.01 -10.65
N GLN A 115 47.18 -19.22 -10.36
CA GLN A 115 46.84 -17.99 -11.10
C GLN A 115 46.75 -16.76 -10.18
N LEU A 116 47.68 -15.82 -10.36
CA LEU A 116 47.74 -14.55 -9.64
C LEU A 116 47.03 -13.46 -10.44
N ILE A 117 45.94 -12.90 -9.89
CA ILE A 117 45.20 -11.79 -10.51
C ILE A 117 45.54 -10.49 -9.76
N LEU A 118 46.17 -9.55 -10.47
CA LEU A 118 46.68 -8.28 -9.95
C LEU A 118 45.78 -7.12 -10.39
N PHE A 119 45.25 -6.37 -9.44
CA PHE A 119 44.49 -5.14 -9.66
C PHE A 119 45.28 -3.93 -9.15
N LYS A 120 45.28 -2.82 -9.90
CA LYS A 120 45.92 -1.55 -9.56
C LYS A 120 44.84 -0.49 -9.40
N ILE A 121 44.47 -0.18 -8.15
CA ILE A 121 43.43 0.83 -7.86
C ILE A 121 44.05 2.23 -7.93
N PRO A 122 43.68 3.11 -8.89
CA PRO A 122 44.41 4.35 -9.14
C PRO A 122 44.45 5.32 -7.95
N ASP A 123 43.31 5.52 -7.28
CA ASP A 123 43.20 6.48 -6.17
C ASP A 123 43.68 5.94 -4.82
N ALA A 124 43.68 4.61 -4.64
CA ALA A 124 44.07 3.97 -3.38
C ALA A 124 45.58 3.72 -3.25
N ASN A 125 46.34 3.72 -4.36
CA ASN A 125 47.75 3.31 -4.42
C ASN A 125 48.02 1.86 -3.94
N THR A 126 47.03 0.95 -4.06
CA THR A 126 47.13 -0.44 -3.57
C THR A 126 47.04 -1.45 -4.72
N VAL A 127 47.81 -2.54 -4.60
CA VAL A 127 47.73 -3.75 -5.43
C VAL A 127 47.47 -5.00 -4.58
N ILE A 128 46.60 -5.89 -5.09
CA ILE A 128 46.05 -7.16 -4.55
C ILE A 128 45.61 -7.99 -5.80
N PHE A 129 45.36 -9.31 -5.88
CA PHE A 129 45.12 -10.41 -4.93
C PHE A 129 45.84 -11.70 -5.43
N GLY A 130 45.24 -12.89 -5.24
CA GLY A 130 45.63 -14.19 -5.83
C GLY A 130 44.54 -15.25 -5.67
N ILE A 131 44.53 -16.31 -6.50
CA ILE A 131 43.58 -17.43 -6.45
C ILE A 131 44.33 -18.77 -6.57
N ASP A 132 43.89 -19.78 -5.81
CA ASP A 132 44.38 -21.16 -5.87
C ASP A 132 43.53 -22.00 -6.85
N SER A 133 44.16 -22.82 -7.70
CA SER A 133 43.54 -23.40 -8.90
C SER A 133 43.09 -24.86 -8.80
N ASP A 134 42.36 -25.20 -7.73
CA ASP A 134 41.64 -26.48 -7.57
C ASP A 134 40.12 -26.38 -7.89
N ALA A 135 39.67 -25.22 -8.40
CA ALA A 135 38.25 -24.86 -8.55
C ALA A 135 37.78 -24.54 -10.00
N VAL A 136 38.44 -25.09 -11.03
CA VAL A 136 37.90 -25.14 -12.40
C VAL A 136 37.79 -26.60 -12.84
N GLN A 137 36.58 -27.04 -13.18
CA GLN A 137 36.28 -28.47 -13.38
C GLN A 137 36.83 -29.00 -14.71
N ILE A 138 37.44 -30.18 -14.66
CA ILE A 138 38.03 -30.88 -15.81
C ILE A 138 36.94 -31.22 -16.85
N GLU A 139 37.20 -30.96 -18.14
CA GLU A 139 36.34 -31.42 -19.24
C GLU A 139 36.18 -32.95 -19.19
N SER A 140 34.95 -33.44 -19.24
CA SER A 140 34.67 -34.88 -19.21
C SER A 140 35.26 -35.58 -20.43
N GLU A 141 36.19 -36.52 -20.22
CA GLU A 141 36.68 -37.40 -21.29
C GLU A 141 35.50 -38.09 -22.00
N ALA A 142 35.50 -38.06 -23.33
CA ALA A 142 34.46 -38.68 -24.13
C ALA A 142 34.47 -40.21 -24.00
N GLU A 143 33.29 -40.84 -24.10
CA GLU A 143 33.22 -42.30 -24.24
C GLU A 143 34.02 -42.77 -25.47
N PRO A 144 34.78 -43.88 -25.36
CA PRO A 144 35.76 -44.25 -26.37
C PRO A 144 35.12 -44.68 -27.70
N GLU A 145 35.65 -44.16 -28.81
CA GLU A 145 35.32 -44.65 -30.15
C GLU A 145 35.60 -46.15 -30.26
N LEU A 146 34.58 -46.93 -30.65
CA LEU A 146 34.77 -48.32 -31.08
C LEU A 146 35.22 -48.33 -32.55
N GLU A 147 36.34 -49.01 -32.82
CA GLU A 147 36.93 -49.09 -34.17
C GLU A 147 35.95 -49.64 -35.24
N PRO A 148 36.05 -49.17 -36.50
CA PRO A 148 35.11 -49.51 -37.56
C PRO A 148 35.43 -50.80 -38.33
N GLU A 149 34.52 -51.14 -39.24
CA GLU A 149 34.61 -52.11 -40.36
C GLU A 149 34.50 -53.63 -40.06
N PRO A 150 34.08 -54.47 -41.04
CA PRO A 150 33.40 -54.15 -42.32
C PRO A 150 32.20 -55.06 -42.71
N ASN A 151 31.51 -54.63 -43.78
CA ASN A 151 30.68 -55.38 -44.75
C ASN A 151 29.14 -55.46 -44.57
N GLN A 152 28.50 -55.15 -45.71
CA GLN A 152 27.17 -55.54 -46.21
C GLN A 152 26.96 -57.09 -46.24
N PRO A 153 25.75 -57.67 -46.51
CA PRO A 153 24.59 -57.04 -47.17
C PRO A 153 23.16 -57.40 -46.67
N SER A 154 22.19 -56.77 -47.36
CA SER A 154 20.84 -57.28 -47.73
C SER A 154 19.67 -57.30 -46.72
N GLU A 155 18.64 -56.52 -47.10
CA GLU A 155 17.19 -56.82 -47.11
C GLU A 155 16.79 -58.32 -47.15
N PRO A 156 15.56 -58.77 -46.74
CA PRO A 156 14.30 -58.05 -47.04
C PRO A 156 13.05 -58.21 -46.12
N ASN A 157 12.06 -57.33 -46.35
CA ASN A 157 10.59 -57.54 -46.39
C ASN A 157 9.79 -58.21 -45.23
N LEU A 158 8.88 -57.40 -44.61
CA LEU A 158 7.41 -57.62 -44.46
C LEU A 158 6.87 -58.83 -43.62
N PRO A 159 5.55 -58.94 -43.26
CA PRO A 159 4.40 -58.02 -43.42
C PRO A 159 3.45 -57.81 -42.17
N SER A 160 2.73 -56.68 -42.16
CA SER A 160 1.28 -56.45 -41.82
C SER A 160 0.51 -57.10 -40.62
N GLN A 161 -0.10 -56.23 -39.77
CA GLN A 161 -1.54 -56.19 -39.34
C GLN A 161 -2.18 -57.40 -38.56
N PRO A 162 -3.49 -57.39 -38.12
CA PRO A 162 -4.55 -56.35 -38.14
C PRO A 162 -5.41 -56.13 -36.83
N ASN A 163 -6.14 -54.99 -36.80
CA ASN A 163 -7.55 -54.70 -36.37
C ASN A 163 -8.16 -55.01 -34.96
N GLU A 164 -8.78 -53.97 -34.36
CA GLU A 164 -10.23 -53.76 -33.96
C GLU A 164 -11.10 -54.87 -33.29
N PRO A 165 -12.33 -54.56 -32.78
CA PRO A 165 -12.85 -53.43 -31.95
C PRO A 165 -13.81 -53.91 -30.81
N GLN A 166 -14.47 -53.00 -30.04
CA GLN A 166 -15.94 -52.97 -29.79
C GLN A 166 -16.45 -52.09 -28.60
N GLU A 167 -17.53 -51.33 -28.86
CA GLU A 167 -18.63 -51.01 -27.91
C GLU A 167 -19.81 -52.02 -28.11
N PRO A 168 -21.02 -51.92 -27.48
CA PRO A 168 -21.54 -51.03 -26.41
C PRO A 168 -22.29 -51.77 -25.28
N ASN A 169 -22.98 -51.03 -24.37
CA ASN A 169 -24.43 -51.23 -24.10
C ASN A 169 -25.04 -50.20 -23.12
N ILE A 170 -26.34 -49.92 -23.33
CA ILE A 170 -27.27 -49.21 -22.41
C ILE A 170 -28.36 -50.23 -21.98
N PRO A 171 -29.09 -50.02 -20.88
CA PRO A 171 -30.54 -49.86 -21.08
C PRO A 171 -31.26 -48.87 -20.12
N ASP A 172 -32.27 -48.19 -20.65
CA ASP A 172 -33.26 -47.38 -19.92
C ASP A 172 -34.20 -48.19 -19.00
N SER A 173 -34.84 -47.50 -18.03
CA SER A 173 -36.31 -47.44 -17.78
C SER A 173 -36.71 -47.28 -16.29
N LEU A 174 -37.87 -46.71 -15.88
CA LEU A 174 -38.87 -45.79 -16.46
C LEU A 174 -39.86 -45.31 -15.35
N PHE A 175 -40.42 -44.09 -15.45
CA PHE A 175 -41.71 -43.61 -14.83
C PHE A 175 -41.86 -43.63 -13.28
N LYS A 176 -42.54 -42.69 -12.57
CA LYS A 176 -43.41 -41.52 -12.89
C LYS A 176 -43.52 -40.55 -11.66
N PRO A 177 -44.18 -39.36 -11.75
CA PRO A 177 -44.01 -38.25 -10.79
C PRO A 177 -45.19 -37.93 -9.85
N ARG A 178 -44.93 -37.03 -8.88
CA ARG A 178 -45.81 -36.00 -8.26
C ARG A 178 -44.91 -34.79 -7.93
N ASN A 179 -45.20 -33.50 -8.18
CA ASN A 179 -46.43 -32.71 -8.32
C ASN A 179 -47.07 -32.26 -6.97
N GLU A 180 -47.41 -30.96 -6.89
CA GLU A 180 -48.19 -30.23 -5.85
C GLU A 180 -47.45 -29.52 -4.67
N SER A 181 -47.06 -28.25 -4.91
CA SER A 181 -47.35 -27.10 -4.00
C SER A 181 -48.88 -26.81 -4.01
N PRO A 182 -49.50 -25.93 -3.16
CA PRO A 182 -48.94 -24.76 -2.45
C PRO A 182 -49.41 -24.64 -0.96
N PRO A 183 -49.99 -23.52 -0.45
CA PRO A 183 -49.30 -22.47 0.32
C PRO A 183 -49.86 -22.26 1.75
N LEU A 184 -49.25 -21.35 2.54
CA LEU A 184 -49.90 -20.44 3.52
C LEU A 184 -48.84 -19.33 3.84
N LEU A 185 -49.03 -18.01 3.91
CA LEU A 185 -50.13 -17.05 4.20
C LEU A 185 -49.98 -16.41 5.60
N LEU A 186 -49.91 -15.06 5.63
CA LEU A 186 -49.75 -14.25 6.85
C LEU A 186 -50.91 -14.43 7.83
N HIS A 187 -50.61 -14.30 9.14
CA HIS A 187 -51.55 -13.78 10.12
C HIS A 187 -50.80 -13.00 11.21
N CYS A 188 -51.35 -11.88 11.66
CA CYS A 188 -50.78 -11.02 12.70
C CYS A 188 -51.56 -11.13 14.02
N LEU A 189 -50.92 -10.67 15.11
CA LEU A 189 -51.47 -10.40 16.45
C LEU A 189 -51.89 -11.62 17.30
N ASP A 190 -51.34 -11.70 18.51
CA ASP A 190 -52.13 -11.34 19.70
C ASP A 190 -51.21 -10.77 20.81
N ASP A 191 -51.77 -9.97 21.72
CA ASP A 191 -51.05 -9.27 22.80
C ASP A 191 -50.98 -10.12 24.08
N SER A 192 -49.77 -10.31 24.64
CA SER A 192 -49.65 -10.73 26.05
C SER A 192 -48.31 -10.35 26.70
N ILE A 193 -47.99 -9.04 26.73
CA ILE A 193 -46.90 -8.54 27.58
C ILE A 193 -47.25 -8.78 29.06
N LYS A 194 -46.42 -9.59 29.72
CA LYS A 194 -46.11 -9.44 31.15
C LYS A 194 -44.60 -9.62 31.34
N PRO A 195 -43.90 -8.67 31.97
CA PRO A 195 -42.49 -8.85 32.25
C PRO A 195 -42.30 -9.96 33.28
N TYR A 196 -41.25 -10.77 33.11
CA TYR A 196 -40.66 -11.44 34.24
C TYR A 196 -39.92 -10.37 35.06
N CYS A 197 -40.41 -10.11 36.27
CA CYS A 197 -39.54 -9.50 37.28
C CYS A 197 -38.46 -10.53 37.60
N LEU A 198 -37.22 -10.25 37.21
CA LEU A 198 -36.07 -10.92 37.82
C LEU A 198 -36.03 -10.55 39.29
N GLU A 199 -35.65 -11.51 40.14
CA GLU A 199 -35.54 -11.31 41.57
C GLU A 199 -34.32 -10.43 41.89
N GLU A 200 -34.34 -9.78 43.06
CA GLU A 200 -33.32 -8.80 43.48
C GLU A 200 -31.93 -9.46 43.54
N PHE A 201 -31.06 -9.16 42.56
CA PHE A 201 -29.65 -9.53 42.61
C PHE A 201 -28.92 -8.58 43.57
N ASP A 202 -28.58 -9.11 44.75
CA ASP A 202 -27.80 -8.43 45.78
C ASP A 202 -26.33 -8.28 45.33
N TYR A 203 -26.08 -7.23 44.54
CA TYR A 203 -24.73 -6.78 44.15
C TYR A 203 -24.01 -6.16 45.36
N SER A 204 -23.58 -7.02 46.28
CA SER A 204 -22.44 -6.73 47.13
C SER A 204 -21.17 -6.89 46.29
N PRO A 205 -20.46 -5.81 45.90
CA PRO A 205 -19.29 -5.92 45.03
C PRO A 205 -18.18 -6.71 45.72
N ILE A 206 -17.58 -7.66 45.00
CA ILE A 206 -16.42 -8.42 45.49
C ILE A 206 -15.14 -7.63 45.16
N ILE A 207 -15.08 -6.41 45.70
CA ILE A 207 -13.85 -5.64 45.86
C ILE A 207 -13.66 -5.48 47.37
N SER A 208 -12.85 -6.37 47.96
CA SER A 208 -12.47 -6.25 49.36
C SER A 208 -11.39 -5.18 49.50
N GLU A 209 -11.73 -4.05 50.14
CA GLU A 209 -10.79 -2.96 50.49
C GLU A 209 -9.54 -3.46 51.24
N GLU A 210 -9.60 -4.64 51.86
CA GLU A 210 -8.52 -5.28 52.64
C GLU A 210 -7.28 -5.74 51.82
N ASN A 211 -7.30 -5.70 50.49
CA ASN A 211 -6.14 -6.11 49.66
C ASN A 211 -5.40 -4.96 48.97
N PHE A 212 -5.97 -3.75 48.91
CA PHE A 212 -5.28 -2.54 48.42
C PHE A 212 -4.83 -1.67 49.61
N GLU A 213 -4.12 -2.28 50.58
CA GLU A 213 -3.39 -1.51 51.59
C GLU A 213 -2.39 -0.56 50.88
N ALA A 214 -2.28 0.69 51.37
CA ALA A 214 -1.55 1.77 50.71
C ALA A 214 -0.01 1.66 50.78
N SER A 215 0.54 0.46 50.62
CA SER A 215 1.97 0.14 50.60
C SER A 215 2.59 0.38 49.20
N GLY A 216 2.67 1.66 48.81
CA GLY A 216 3.30 2.08 47.55
C GLY A 216 4.06 3.40 47.71
N PHE A 217 3.34 4.52 47.84
CA PHE A 217 3.92 5.87 47.79
C PHE A 217 4.02 6.60 49.14
N THR A 218 3.44 6.07 50.23
CA THR A 218 3.26 6.79 51.50
C THR A 218 4.50 6.92 52.40
N THR A 219 5.70 7.01 51.82
CA THR A 219 6.81 7.82 52.35
C THR A 219 7.76 8.24 51.23
N LEU A 220 7.79 9.53 50.87
CA LEU A 220 8.82 10.13 49.99
C LEU A 220 10.19 10.19 50.70
N GLY A 221 10.83 9.04 50.85
CA GLY A 221 12.09 8.82 51.58
C GLY A 221 13.36 8.91 50.73
N GLY A 222 13.39 9.84 49.76
CA GLY A 222 14.34 9.85 48.63
C GLY A 222 13.72 9.12 47.42
N PRO A 223 13.76 9.68 46.20
CA PRO A 223 14.89 10.42 45.61
C PRO A 223 14.92 11.94 45.85
N SER A 224 15.88 12.62 45.22
CA SER A 224 15.88 14.08 45.05
C SER A 224 15.08 14.47 43.79
N TYR A 225 13.95 15.11 43.98
CA TYR A 225 13.17 15.71 42.88
C TYR A 225 13.73 17.07 42.45
N VAL A 226 13.34 17.55 41.28
CA VAL A 226 13.59 18.93 40.79
C VAL A 226 12.30 19.73 40.84
N GLU A 227 12.30 20.87 41.52
CA GLU A 227 11.13 21.77 41.56
C GLU A 227 10.95 22.52 40.23
N LEU A 228 9.76 22.41 39.62
CA LEU A 228 9.31 23.22 38.50
C LEU A 228 8.23 24.21 38.95
N GLN A 229 8.16 25.37 38.29
CA GLN A 229 7.14 26.41 38.54
C GLN A 229 6.70 27.06 37.22
N GLU A 230 7.66 27.41 36.37
CA GLU A 230 7.42 28.16 35.13
C GLU A 230 8.48 27.76 34.09
N ILE A 231 8.09 27.65 32.81
CA ILE A 231 8.97 27.36 31.67
C ILE A 231 8.71 28.42 30.59
N THR A 232 9.68 29.33 30.41
CA THR A 232 9.57 30.53 29.56
C THR A 232 10.51 30.52 28.34
N SER A 233 11.12 29.37 28.03
CA SER A 233 12.08 29.22 26.93
C SER A 233 12.15 27.77 26.46
N SER A 234 12.39 27.55 25.16
CA SER A 234 12.55 26.22 24.58
C SER A 234 13.61 25.39 25.32
N GLN A 235 13.25 24.21 25.81
CA GLN A 235 14.14 23.34 26.58
C GLN A 235 13.73 21.86 26.49
N PHE A 236 14.60 21.01 27.02
CA PHE A 236 14.45 19.56 27.03
C PHE A 236 14.54 19.08 28.48
N LEU A 237 13.51 18.39 29.00
CA LEU A 237 13.55 17.82 30.36
C LEU A 237 14.39 16.54 30.41
N ASP A 238 14.95 16.21 31.57
CA ASP A 238 15.70 14.96 31.76
C ASP A 238 14.71 13.81 32.04
N PRO A 239 14.64 12.78 31.18
CA PRO A 239 13.72 11.66 31.36
C PRO A 239 13.93 10.89 32.66
N ASN A 240 15.16 10.90 33.21
CA ASN A 240 15.50 10.20 34.45
C ASN A 240 15.13 11.00 35.71
N THR A 241 14.56 12.20 35.57
CA THR A 241 14.30 13.11 36.68
C THR A 241 12.81 13.10 37.06
N THR A 242 12.53 12.82 38.33
CA THR A 242 11.24 13.15 38.94
C THR A 242 11.15 14.65 39.19
N TYR A 243 10.25 15.31 38.50
CA TYR A 243 9.92 16.72 38.72
C TYR A 243 8.79 16.85 39.75
N TYR A 244 8.81 17.93 40.53
CA TYR A 244 7.76 18.27 41.48
C TYR A 244 7.27 19.69 41.24
N VAL A 245 5.96 19.91 41.23
CA VAL A 245 5.34 21.22 41.07
C VAL A 245 4.72 21.61 42.43
N PRO A 246 5.46 22.33 43.30
CA PRO A 246 5.02 22.64 44.67
C PRO A 246 3.88 23.67 44.74
N TYR A 247 3.61 24.38 43.65
CA TYR A 247 2.55 25.38 43.50
C TYR A 247 2.01 25.28 42.07
N PRO A 248 1.08 24.35 41.78
CA PRO A 248 0.49 24.23 40.45
C PRO A 248 -0.40 25.45 40.12
N PRO A 249 -0.63 25.78 38.83
CA PRO A 249 -0.11 25.11 37.65
C PRO A 249 1.39 25.34 37.37
N LEU A 250 2.02 24.34 36.76
CA LEU A 250 3.23 24.53 35.97
C LEU A 250 2.87 25.29 34.69
N LEU A 251 3.29 26.55 34.61
CA LEU A 251 3.06 27.42 33.47
C LEU A 251 4.12 27.17 32.38
N ILE A 252 3.71 26.92 31.14
CA ILE A 252 4.60 26.74 29.99
C ILE A 252 4.16 27.70 28.88
N HIS A 253 4.96 28.74 28.61
CA HIS A 253 4.55 29.82 27.71
C HIS A 253 5.71 30.63 27.11
N GLY A 254 5.46 31.31 25.99
CA GLY A 254 6.38 32.28 25.42
C GLY A 254 6.47 33.57 26.24
N VAL A 255 7.65 34.21 26.26
CA VAL A 255 7.77 35.60 26.73
C VAL A 255 7.30 36.53 25.62
N ASP A 256 6.40 37.47 25.93
CA ASP A 256 5.78 38.39 24.97
C ASP A 256 5.14 37.69 23.73
N GLY A 257 4.82 36.39 23.84
CA GLY A 257 4.29 35.55 22.75
C GLY A 257 5.34 34.99 21.78
N GLU A 258 6.63 34.96 22.15
CA GLU A 258 7.65 34.24 21.38
C GLU A 258 7.37 32.73 21.35
N GLU A 259 7.39 32.12 20.16
CA GLU A 259 7.17 30.69 19.99
C GLU A 259 8.30 29.87 20.64
N ILE A 260 7.95 28.92 21.52
CA ILE A 260 8.90 28.02 22.18
C ILE A 260 8.55 26.55 21.96
N ASP A 261 9.55 25.68 22.05
CA ASP A 261 9.41 24.22 21.95
C ASP A 261 9.96 23.58 23.23
N VAL A 262 9.08 22.94 24.00
CA VAL A 262 9.44 22.25 25.24
C VAL A 262 9.21 20.76 25.07
N VAL A 263 10.27 19.96 25.23
CA VAL A 263 10.15 18.49 25.14
C VAL A 263 10.11 17.89 26.54
N ILE A 264 9.09 17.08 26.78
CA ILE A 264 8.85 16.33 28.02
C ILE A 264 8.92 14.83 27.65
N PRO A 265 10.12 14.22 27.72
CA PRO A 265 10.36 12.93 27.07
C PRO A 265 9.76 11.76 27.84
N SER A 266 9.68 10.61 27.17
CA SER A 266 9.46 9.29 27.76
C SER A 266 10.18 9.07 29.10
N ASP A 267 9.58 8.32 30.03
CA ASP A 267 10.06 8.05 31.41
C ASP A 267 9.98 9.24 32.39
N THR A 268 9.81 10.48 31.90
CA THR A 268 9.66 11.65 32.78
C THR A 268 8.47 11.49 33.73
N THR A 269 8.70 11.70 35.03
CA THR A 269 7.63 11.74 36.04
C THR A 269 7.47 13.15 36.59
N ILE A 270 6.25 13.71 36.53
CA ILE A 270 5.86 15.00 37.08
C ILE A 270 4.84 14.76 38.20
N ILE A 271 5.21 15.12 39.43
CA ILE A 271 4.33 15.08 40.60
C ILE A 271 3.79 16.50 40.84
N LEU A 272 2.47 16.64 40.88
CA LEU A 272 1.78 17.90 41.14
C LEU A 272 1.31 17.94 42.60
N ALA A 273 1.59 19.01 43.35
CA ALA A 273 1.01 19.20 44.68
C ALA A 273 -0.54 19.24 44.62
N GLU A 274 -1.22 18.98 45.74
CA GLU A 274 -2.69 19.15 45.81
C GLU A 274 -3.08 20.64 45.85
N ASP A 275 -3.86 21.10 44.87
CA ASP A 275 -4.52 22.41 44.88
C ASP A 275 -5.88 22.33 44.14
N SER A 276 -6.69 23.38 44.23
CA SER A 276 -8.00 23.46 43.55
C SER A 276 -7.95 23.93 42.09
N ASP A 277 -6.76 24.23 41.56
CA ASP A 277 -6.52 24.79 40.23
C ASP A 277 -5.93 23.75 39.25
N TYR A 278 -5.31 24.20 38.15
CA TYR A 278 -4.78 23.37 37.06
C TYR A 278 -3.38 22.81 37.38
N GLY A 279 -3.02 21.66 36.81
CA GLY A 279 -1.74 20.98 37.02
C GLY A 279 -0.59 21.47 36.13
N ILE A 280 -0.76 21.36 34.81
CA ILE A 280 0.13 21.92 33.78
C ILE A 280 -0.72 22.78 32.85
N VAL A 281 -0.27 23.99 32.50
CA VAL A 281 -0.97 24.89 31.57
C VAL A 281 0.00 25.36 30.47
N VAL A 282 -0.36 25.08 29.22
CA VAL A 282 0.41 25.48 28.02
C VAL A 282 -0.33 26.61 27.31
N TYR A 283 0.36 27.73 27.02
CA TYR A 283 -0.25 28.93 26.43
C TYR A 283 0.79 29.86 25.74
N ASP A 284 0.34 31.00 25.23
CA ASP A 284 1.10 32.09 24.60
C ASP A 284 2.30 31.64 23.74
N GLY A 285 2.02 30.87 22.69
CA GLY A 285 2.99 30.44 21.67
C GLY A 285 3.85 29.23 22.05
N ALA A 286 3.69 28.64 23.25
CA ALA A 286 4.40 27.41 23.58
C ALA A 286 3.84 26.19 22.84
N ASN A 287 4.74 25.41 22.25
CA ASN A 287 4.51 24.05 21.78
C ASN A 287 5.14 23.08 22.79
N VAL A 288 4.39 22.07 23.24
CA VAL A 288 4.92 21.01 24.12
C VAL A 288 4.85 19.66 23.43
N HIS A 289 5.96 18.93 23.49
CA HIS A 289 6.12 17.61 22.87
C HIS A 289 6.28 16.57 23.98
N PHE A 290 5.20 15.87 24.30
CA PHE A 290 5.19 14.76 25.24
C PHE A 290 5.57 13.44 24.55
N GLY A 291 6.09 12.49 25.32
CA GLY A 291 6.30 11.11 24.86
C GLY A 291 7.48 10.90 23.91
N GLU A 292 8.15 11.99 23.50
CA GLU A 292 9.36 11.93 22.67
C GLU A 292 10.44 11.04 23.29
N PRO A 293 11.17 10.23 22.50
CA PRO A 293 12.19 9.33 23.03
C PRO A 293 13.32 10.06 23.78
N ALA A 294 13.80 9.45 24.86
CA ALA A 294 14.99 9.89 25.58
C ALA A 294 16.23 9.97 24.64
N PRO A 295 16.89 11.14 24.52
CA PRO A 295 17.98 11.33 23.57
C PRO A 295 19.23 10.62 24.07
N GLN A 296 19.70 9.64 23.29
CA GLN A 296 20.89 8.85 23.60
C GLN A 296 22.13 9.77 23.72
N PRO A 297 22.84 9.83 24.87
CA PRO A 297 23.86 10.86 25.13
C PRO A 297 25.08 10.93 24.21
N ASN A 298 25.19 10.05 23.21
CA ASN A 298 26.30 9.97 22.26
C ASN A 298 25.87 9.87 20.79
N GLU A 299 24.56 9.86 20.48
CA GLU A 299 24.05 9.74 19.11
C GLU A 299 23.30 11.03 18.70
N PRO A 300 23.41 11.48 17.43
CA PRO A 300 22.68 12.67 16.99
C PRO A 300 21.18 12.36 16.93
N ASN A 301 20.37 13.09 17.71
CA ASN A 301 18.93 12.88 17.92
C ASN A 301 18.20 12.29 16.70
N LEU A 302 18.06 10.96 16.69
CA LEU A 302 17.09 10.28 15.86
C LEU A 302 15.75 10.39 16.58
N ILE A 303 14.75 10.92 15.89
CA ILE A 303 13.36 10.77 16.32
C ILE A 303 13.01 9.31 16.02
N TYR A 304 12.98 8.47 17.05
CA TYR A 304 12.50 7.09 16.91
C TYR A 304 10.98 7.14 16.66
N GLU A 305 10.47 6.32 15.74
CA GLU A 305 9.01 6.21 15.56
C GLU A 305 8.36 5.69 16.85
N PRO A 306 7.16 6.17 17.21
CA PRO A 306 6.38 5.55 18.27
C PRO A 306 6.18 4.05 18.00
N ASN A 307 6.33 3.23 19.04
CA ASN A 307 6.16 1.76 19.04
C ASN A 307 7.36 0.92 18.54
N ASP A 308 8.61 1.26 18.90
CA ASP A 308 9.71 0.26 18.86
C ASP A 308 9.45 -0.85 19.89
N ALA A 309 8.97 -2.01 19.41
CA ALA A 309 8.64 -3.16 20.23
C ALA A 309 9.86 -3.82 20.94
N ASN A 310 11.10 -3.49 20.54
CA ASN A 310 12.30 -3.96 21.22
C ASN A 310 12.73 -3.04 22.39
N ASN A 311 12.16 -1.84 22.47
CA ASN A 311 12.51 -0.81 23.45
C ASN A 311 11.26 -0.01 23.85
N PRO A 312 10.37 -0.58 24.70
CA PRO A 312 9.10 0.04 25.04
C PRO A 312 9.30 1.41 25.71
N VAL A 313 8.99 2.45 24.94
CA VAL A 313 9.15 3.86 25.32
C VAL A 313 8.20 4.16 26.49
N LEU A 314 8.77 4.32 27.69
CA LEU A 314 7.99 4.51 28.92
C LEU A 314 7.18 5.81 28.88
N ALA A 315 5.93 5.77 29.30
CA ALA A 315 5.03 6.92 29.28
C ALA A 315 5.53 8.09 30.16
N VAL A 316 5.14 9.32 29.81
CA VAL A 316 5.25 10.47 30.71
C VAL A 316 4.23 10.33 31.83
N TRP A 317 4.66 10.22 33.08
CA TRP A 317 3.75 10.10 34.23
C TRP A 317 3.43 11.48 34.83
N ILE A 318 2.15 11.85 34.86
CA ILE A 318 1.66 13.09 35.48
C ILE A 318 0.64 12.71 36.56
N VAL A 319 1.00 12.96 37.82
CA VAL A 319 0.29 12.42 39.00
C VAL A 319 0.09 13.49 40.08
N GLY A 320 -1.06 13.49 40.75
CA GLY A 320 -1.26 14.30 41.97
C GLY A 320 -0.59 13.68 43.20
N GLU A 321 -0.08 14.52 44.12
CA GLU A 321 0.80 14.14 45.23
C GLU A 321 0.24 13.03 46.14
N SER A 322 -1.06 13.04 46.44
CA SER A 322 -1.69 12.01 47.28
C SER A 322 -2.04 10.72 46.52
N GLY A 323 -2.04 10.75 45.19
CA GLY A 323 -2.47 9.64 44.34
C GLY A 323 -3.95 9.26 44.45
N ASN A 324 -4.77 10.06 45.15
CA ASN A 324 -6.21 9.89 45.24
C ASN A 324 -6.86 10.03 43.85
N PRO A 325 -7.91 9.28 43.53
CA PRO A 325 -8.73 9.57 42.35
C PRO A 325 -9.47 10.91 42.52
N PHE A 326 -9.78 11.57 41.42
CA PHE A 326 -10.74 12.70 41.30
C PHE A 326 -10.46 14.03 42.02
N PHE A 327 -9.56 14.09 43.00
CA PHE A 327 -9.53 15.17 43.99
C PHE A 327 -8.25 16.02 44.07
N ASN A 328 -7.22 15.77 43.23
CA ASN A 328 -5.90 16.37 43.45
C ASN A 328 -5.70 17.75 42.82
N ASN A 329 -6.20 17.95 41.59
CA ASN A 329 -6.18 19.20 40.82
C ASN A 329 -7.37 19.20 39.84
N PHE A 330 -7.84 20.38 39.40
CA PHE A 330 -8.97 20.54 38.48
C PHE A 330 -8.69 19.92 37.10
N CYS A 331 -7.48 20.05 36.58
CA CYS A 331 -7.08 19.43 35.31
C CYS A 331 -5.60 19.01 35.35
N GLY A 332 -5.25 17.84 34.82
CA GLY A 332 -3.86 17.36 34.76
C GLY A 332 -3.00 18.15 33.77
N ILE A 333 -3.44 18.21 32.51
CA ILE A 333 -2.87 19.05 31.44
C ILE A 333 -3.98 19.90 30.83
N PHE A 334 -3.78 21.22 30.76
CA PHE A 334 -4.61 22.13 29.98
C PHE A 334 -3.78 22.79 28.87
N ILE A 335 -4.23 22.65 27.62
CA ILE A 335 -3.72 23.39 26.47
C ILE A 335 -4.70 24.53 26.17
N ASP A 336 -4.25 25.77 26.36
CA ASP A 336 -5.04 26.97 26.07
C ASP A 336 -5.02 27.29 24.56
N ARG A 337 -6.06 27.98 24.08
CA ARG A 337 -6.16 28.48 22.69
C ARG A 337 -5.02 29.38 22.22
N THR A 338 -4.22 29.96 23.13
CA THR A 338 -3.02 30.73 22.75
C THR A 338 -1.75 29.89 22.67
N ALA A 339 -1.79 28.59 23.03
CA ALA A 339 -0.70 27.65 22.77
C ALA A 339 -0.43 27.46 21.27
N GLY A 340 0.77 27.02 20.93
CA GLY A 340 1.13 26.68 19.55
C GLY A 340 0.44 25.39 19.08
N THR A 341 0.00 25.37 17.83
CA THR A 341 -0.72 24.24 17.21
C THR A 341 0.15 22.98 17.08
N ARG A 342 1.48 23.12 17.13
CA ARG A 342 2.46 22.02 17.05
C ARG A 342 2.67 21.29 18.38
N CYS A 343 1.79 21.44 19.38
CA CYS A 343 1.82 20.60 20.57
C CYS A 343 1.56 19.13 20.18
N LYS A 344 2.44 18.22 20.61
CA LYS A 344 2.28 16.78 20.45
C LYS A 344 1.95 16.16 21.80
N LEU A 345 0.73 15.64 21.94
CA LEU A 345 0.24 14.99 23.16
C LEU A 345 0.28 13.48 22.94
N ASP A 346 1.40 12.85 23.27
CA ASP A 346 1.68 11.45 22.97
C ASP A 346 2.26 10.71 24.19
N ASN A 347 1.88 9.44 24.37
CA ASN A 347 2.42 8.51 25.37
C ASN A 347 2.44 9.08 26.81
N ILE A 348 1.26 9.44 27.33
CA ILE A 348 1.08 10.12 28.63
C ILE A 348 0.21 9.28 29.56
N CYS A 349 0.66 9.07 30.81
CA CYS A 349 -0.14 8.51 31.90
C CYS A 349 -0.59 9.62 32.86
N LEU A 350 -1.90 9.73 33.12
CA LEU A 350 -2.54 10.78 33.91
C LEU A 350 -3.34 10.15 35.07
N ARG A 351 -3.13 10.61 36.31
CA ARG A 351 -3.82 10.06 37.48
C ARG A 351 -4.28 11.08 38.52
N GLY A 352 -5.57 11.01 38.85
CA GLY A 352 -6.15 11.60 40.06
C GLY A 352 -6.73 13.01 39.92
N PHE A 353 -7.11 13.42 38.72
CA PHE A 353 -7.57 14.78 38.41
C PHE A 353 -9.09 14.87 38.23
N TYR A 354 -9.65 16.08 38.23
CA TYR A 354 -11.06 16.27 37.86
C TYR A 354 -11.27 16.22 36.32
N TYR A 355 -10.31 16.72 35.54
CA TYR A 355 -10.08 16.40 34.12
C TYR A 355 -8.68 15.81 33.97
N GLY A 356 -8.51 14.69 33.26
CA GLY A 356 -7.17 14.19 32.93
C GLY A 356 -6.43 15.15 32.00
N LEU A 357 -7.03 15.41 30.83
CA LEU A 357 -6.52 16.29 29.78
C LEU A 357 -7.66 17.19 29.27
N GLN A 358 -7.36 18.47 29.05
CA GLN A 358 -8.26 19.45 28.44
C GLN A 358 -7.52 20.22 27.33
N VAL A 359 -8.13 20.33 26.14
CA VAL A 359 -7.52 20.99 24.97
C VAL A 359 -8.49 22.01 24.36
N ASP A 360 -8.24 23.32 24.59
CA ASP A 360 -8.99 24.45 24.04
C ASP A 360 -8.35 25.00 22.74
N GLN A 361 -7.61 24.17 22.02
CA GLN A 361 -6.85 24.51 20.82
C GLN A 361 -7.01 23.44 19.73
N GLN A 362 -6.96 23.84 18.46
CA GLN A 362 -6.80 22.88 17.35
C GLN A 362 -5.33 22.52 17.19
N LEU A 363 -5.00 21.23 17.32
CA LEU A 363 -3.64 20.73 17.16
C LEU A 363 -3.38 20.24 15.72
N ASP A 364 -2.12 20.38 15.29
CA ASP A 364 -1.61 19.83 14.03
C ASP A 364 -1.34 18.31 14.12
N TYR A 365 -1.11 17.82 15.34
CA TYR A 365 -0.89 16.40 15.66
C TYR A 365 -2.11 15.79 16.36
N PRO A 366 -2.38 14.48 16.19
CA PRO A 366 -3.39 13.79 16.99
C PRO A 366 -2.98 13.72 18.46
N ILE A 367 -3.98 13.63 19.34
CA ILE A 367 -3.82 13.27 20.75
C ILE A 367 -3.75 11.73 20.80
N SER A 368 -2.60 11.15 21.15
CA SER A 368 -2.37 9.71 21.03
C SER A 368 -1.81 9.05 22.28
N ASN A 369 -2.10 7.75 22.45
CA ASN A 369 -1.49 6.90 23.48
C ASN A 369 -1.61 7.49 24.91
N ILE A 370 -2.74 8.13 25.22
CA ILE A 370 -3.04 8.69 26.53
C ILE A 370 -3.69 7.61 27.41
N HIS A 371 -3.25 7.46 28.65
CA HIS A 371 -3.89 6.60 29.66
C HIS A 371 -4.29 7.43 30.88
N ALA A 372 -5.58 7.69 31.06
CA ALA A 372 -6.11 8.43 32.21
C ALA A 372 -6.84 7.49 33.19
N PHE A 373 -6.31 7.34 34.40
CA PHE A 373 -6.87 6.45 35.42
C PHE A 373 -7.26 7.21 36.69
N GLY A 374 -8.49 7.01 37.19
CA GLY A 374 -8.96 7.71 38.39
C GLY A 374 -9.13 9.22 38.19
N CYS A 375 -9.44 9.64 36.96
CA CYS A 375 -9.76 11.03 36.61
C CYS A 375 -11.28 11.16 36.47
N TYR A 376 -11.90 12.22 37.02
CA TYR A 376 -13.37 12.26 37.12
C TYR A 376 -14.01 12.41 35.74
N ASN A 377 -13.37 13.22 34.90
CA ASN A 377 -13.45 13.19 33.45
C ASN A 377 -12.06 12.83 32.88
N GLY A 378 -12.02 12.15 31.74
CA GLY A 378 -10.78 11.73 31.08
C GLY A 378 -10.18 12.82 30.20
N ILE A 379 -10.60 12.84 28.93
CA ILE A 379 -10.08 13.74 27.89
C ILE A 379 -11.21 14.63 27.37
N LEU A 380 -11.06 15.94 27.51
CA LEU A 380 -11.97 16.97 27.01
C LEU A 380 -11.31 17.73 25.85
N SER A 381 -11.93 17.68 24.67
CA SER A 381 -11.47 18.38 23.47
C SER A 381 -12.48 19.41 22.98
N PHE A 382 -11.99 20.63 22.76
CA PHE A 382 -12.69 21.67 22.03
C PHE A 382 -12.19 21.72 20.58
N GLY A 383 -13.12 21.84 19.63
CA GLY A 383 -12.78 21.82 18.20
C GLY A 383 -12.38 20.44 17.66
N ALA A 384 -11.92 20.42 16.41
CA ALA A 384 -11.78 19.22 15.57
C ALA A 384 -10.45 18.47 15.78
N ASN A 385 -10.07 18.22 17.03
CA ASN A 385 -8.89 17.38 17.32
C ASN A 385 -9.20 15.90 17.03
N ARG A 386 -8.18 15.19 16.54
CA ARG A 386 -8.20 13.73 16.39
C ARG A 386 -7.63 13.08 17.65
N ILE A 387 -8.34 12.09 18.21
CA ILE A 387 -7.91 11.30 19.38
C ILE A 387 -7.68 9.85 18.95
N MET A 388 -6.58 9.22 19.38
CA MET A 388 -6.19 7.87 18.94
C MET A 388 -5.58 7.04 20.06
N ASN A 389 -5.74 5.71 19.98
CA ASN A 389 -4.99 4.72 20.78
C ASN A 389 -5.00 5.01 22.31
N SER A 390 -6.06 5.62 22.83
CA SER A 390 -6.09 6.19 24.17
C SER A 390 -7.08 5.46 25.07
N SER A 391 -6.93 5.57 26.38
CA SER A 391 -7.80 4.89 27.34
C SER A 391 -8.11 5.78 28.54
N VAL A 392 -9.34 5.65 29.03
CA VAL A 392 -9.82 6.28 30.26
C VAL A 392 -10.53 5.21 31.09
N SER A 393 -10.07 5.03 32.32
CA SER A 393 -10.58 3.97 33.20
C SER A 393 -10.83 4.49 34.62
N TYR A 394 -11.86 3.95 35.28
CA TYR A 394 -12.23 4.30 36.65
C TYR A 394 -12.54 5.81 36.78
N TYR A 395 -13.60 6.26 36.10
CA TYR A 395 -13.99 7.67 35.97
C TYR A 395 -15.42 7.90 36.48
N GLY A 396 -15.82 9.15 36.71
CA GLY A 396 -17.23 9.53 36.96
C GLY A 396 -18.01 8.71 38.00
N ILE A 397 -17.40 8.19 39.07
CA ILE A 397 -18.08 7.21 39.94
C ILE A 397 -19.34 7.81 40.58
N TRP A 398 -20.49 7.20 40.27
CA TRP A 398 -21.78 7.63 40.78
C TRP A 398 -21.85 7.55 42.30
N SER A 399 -21.77 8.71 42.94
CA SER A 399 -21.97 8.89 44.38
C SER A 399 -23.24 9.71 44.61
N PRO A 400 -24.14 9.31 45.54
CA PRO A 400 -25.35 10.08 45.87
C PRO A 400 -25.13 11.54 46.32
N GLU A 401 -23.88 11.92 46.59
CA GLU A 401 -23.48 13.27 46.99
C GLU A 401 -23.16 14.18 45.79
N TRP A 402 -22.90 13.62 44.60
CA TRP A 402 -22.52 14.34 43.38
C TRP A 402 -23.58 14.14 42.29
N GLN A 403 -24.08 15.24 41.72
CA GLN A 403 -25.22 15.22 40.76
C GLN A 403 -24.78 15.42 39.30
N TYR A 404 -23.49 15.28 39.04
CA TYR A 404 -22.86 15.42 37.73
C TYR A 404 -22.48 14.04 37.21
N TYR A 405 -22.56 13.86 35.89
CA TYR A 405 -21.97 12.70 35.23
C TYR A 405 -20.49 12.99 34.95
N GLY A 406 -19.63 11.99 35.10
CA GLY A 406 -18.25 12.06 34.61
C GLY A 406 -18.13 11.52 33.19
N TYR A 407 -17.29 12.17 32.37
CA TYR A 407 -17.14 11.86 30.95
C TYR A 407 -15.75 11.28 30.66
N ALA A 408 -15.65 10.09 30.06
CA ALA A 408 -14.35 9.56 29.67
C ALA A 408 -13.76 10.37 28.50
N TYR A 409 -14.53 10.55 27.43
CA TYR A 409 -14.21 11.44 26.32
C TYR A 409 -15.33 12.45 26.13
N ASP A 410 -14.97 13.72 26.06
CA ASP A 410 -15.89 14.85 25.94
C ASP A 410 -15.48 15.74 24.75
N PHE A 411 -16.42 16.04 23.86
CA PHE A 411 -16.19 16.73 22.58
C PHE A 411 -17.14 17.92 22.41
N ILE A 412 -16.59 19.14 22.35
CA ILE A 412 -17.37 20.38 22.34
C ILE A 412 -17.01 21.26 21.11
N PRO A 413 -17.99 21.72 20.31
CA PRO A 413 -17.76 22.40 19.02
C PRO A 413 -17.56 23.93 19.13
N GLU A 414 -17.48 24.45 20.34
CA GLU A 414 -17.23 25.86 20.68
C GLU A 414 -16.05 25.91 21.66
N SER A 415 -15.30 27.00 21.78
CA SER A 415 -14.23 27.13 22.79
C SER A 415 -14.78 27.10 24.23
N TRP A 416 -13.94 26.84 25.23
CA TRP A 416 -14.30 26.75 26.66
C TRP A 416 -15.18 27.90 27.19
N ASP A 417 -15.08 29.09 26.60
CA ASP A 417 -15.84 30.31 26.96
C ASP A 417 -16.98 30.67 25.98
N GLY A 418 -17.24 29.84 24.96
CA GLY A 418 -18.22 30.09 23.90
C GLY A 418 -17.90 31.28 22.98
N SER A 419 -16.64 31.73 22.94
CA SER A 419 -16.23 32.89 22.12
C SER A 419 -15.86 32.54 20.67
N ILE A 420 -15.46 31.29 20.43
CA ILE A 420 -15.16 30.73 19.11
C ILE A 420 -16.13 29.58 18.86
N ILE A 421 -16.75 29.54 17.69
CA ILE A 421 -17.48 28.36 17.19
C ILE A 421 -16.62 27.77 16.08
N PHE A 422 -16.29 26.48 16.17
CA PHE A 422 -15.50 25.79 15.17
C PHE A 422 -16.41 25.32 14.03
N GLU A 423 -16.68 26.20 13.06
CA GLU A 423 -17.47 25.89 11.87
C GLU A 423 -16.89 24.67 11.12
N GLY A 424 -17.73 23.66 10.85
CA GLY A 424 -17.30 22.43 10.19
C GLY A 424 -16.46 21.48 11.05
N ALA A 425 -16.52 21.58 12.38
CA ALA A 425 -15.75 20.69 13.26
C ALA A 425 -16.06 19.21 13.02
N ASN A 426 -15.02 18.46 12.61
CA ASN A 426 -15.03 17.01 12.49
C ASN A 426 -14.26 16.44 13.67
N PHE A 427 -14.97 15.96 14.69
CA PHE A 427 -14.36 15.18 15.76
C PHE A 427 -14.04 13.79 15.23
N GLU A 428 -12.82 13.32 15.48
CA GLU A 428 -12.36 12.01 15.02
C GLU A 428 -11.74 11.25 16.19
N ILE A 429 -12.28 10.09 16.54
CA ILE A 429 -11.73 9.21 17.58
C ILE A 429 -11.59 7.77 17.10
N TYR A 430 -10.40 7.20 17.28
CA TYR A 430 -10.05 5.86 16.78
C TYR A 430 -9.38 5.03 17.87
N ASN A 431 -9.71 3.74 17.98
CA ASN A 431 -9.09 2.81 18.94
C ASN A 431 -8.96 3.40 20.34
N CYS A 432 -10.08 3.55 21.04
CA CYS A 432 -10.11 4.16 22.36
C CYS A 432 -11.00 3.39 23.32
N LEU A 433 -10.58 3.26 24.58
CA LEU A 433 -11.36 2.60 25.65
C LEU A 433 -11.91 3.62 26.66
N ALA A 434 -13.21 3.58 26.90
CA ALA A 434 -13.81 4.04 28.15
C ALA A 434 -14.20 2.82 29.02
N ASP A 435 -13.68 2.72 30.25
CA ASP A 435 -14.02 1.63 31.17
C ASP A 435 -14.35 2.10 32.60
N ASP A 436 -15.35 1.46 33.21
CA ASP A 436 -15.81 1.67 34.60
C ASP A 436 -16.06 3.15 34.96
N GLY A 437 -17.26 3.64 34.63
CA GLY A 437 -17.64 5.01 34.94
C GLY A 437 -19.03 5.42 34.42
N ASP A 438 -19.28 6.72 34.34
CA ASP A 438 -20.57 7.27 33.91
C ASP A 438 -20.72 7.26 32.37
N ASP A 439 -20.38 8.34 31.66
CA ASP A 439 -20.65 8.49 30.22
C ASP A 439 -19.34 8.33 29.41
N GLY A 440 -19.26 7.30 28.57
CA GLY A 440 -18.04 6.91 27.82
C GLY A 440 -17.61 7.94 26.79
N PHE A 441 -18.34 8.03 25.68
CA PHE A 441 -18.08 8.99 24.60
C PHE A 441 -19.23 10.00 24.53
N THR A 442 -18.99 11.25 24.93
CA THR A 442 -19.98 12.33 24.97
C THR A 442 -19.65 13.42 23.97
N VAL A 443 -20.64 13.81 23.16
CA VAL A 443 -20.45 14.78 22.07
C VAL A 443 -21.54 15.83 22.11
N TYR A 444 -21.15 17.10 22.11
CA TYR A 444 -22.08 18.22 22.12
C TYR A 444 -22.38 18.73 20.71
N GLY A 445 -23.65 19.00 20.43
CA GLY A 445 -24.11 19.54 19.14
C GLY A 445 -24.30 21.06 19.14
N LEU A 446 -24.32 21.67 17.95
CA LEU A 446 -24.62 23.10 17.80
C LEU A 446 -26.13 23.34 17.69
N TYR A 447 -26.65 24.40 18.32
CA TYR A 447 -28.09 24.66 18.39
C TYR A 447 -28.73 25.19 17.09
N GLU A 448 -28.03 26.05 16.33
CA GLU A 448 -28.53 26.62 15.04
C GLU A 448 -27.51 26.55 13.86
N PRO A 449 -26.80 25.42 13.62
CA PRO A 449 -25.81 25.33 12.55
C PRO A 449 -26.44 25.25 11.15
N ASN A 450 -25.78 25.84 10.16
CA ASN A 450 -26.05 25.53 8.74
C ASN A 450 -25.44 24.17 8.35
N GLU A 451 -24.33 23.81 8.98
CA GLU A 451 -23.58 22.57 8.80
C GLU A 451 -23.24 22.05 10.22
N PRO A 452 -23.90 21.00 10.74
CA PRO A 452 -23.63 20.50 12.09
C PRO A 452 -22.23 19.85 12.16
N PRO A 453 -21.57 19.85 13.33
CA PRO A 453 -20.32 19.12 13.51
C PRO A 453 -20.54 17.63 13.23
N ASN A 454 -19.52 16.97 12.66
CA ASN A 454 -19.52 15.53 12.48
C ASN A 454 -18.71 14.88 13.61
N PHE A 455 -19.18 13.73 14.09
CA PHE A 455 -18.43 12.87 15.01
C PHE A 455 -18.20 11.52 14.36
N TYR A 456 -16.93 11.25 14.05
CA TYR A 456 -16.45 9.97 13.53
C TYR A 456 -15.80 9.19 14.67
N SER A 457 -16.34 8.02 14.98
CA SER A 457 -15.73 7.05 15.89
C SER A 457 -15.50 5.74 15.16
N GLY A 458 -14.28 5.20 15.24
CA GLY A 458 -13.92 3.90 14.67
C GLY A 458 -13.25 3.01 15.71
N ASP A 459 -13.64 1.75 15.79
CA ASP A 459 -12.98 0.72 16.61
C ASP A 459 -12.84 1.13 18.10
N CYS A 460 -13.82 1.88 18.65
CA CYS A 460 -13.82 2.40 20.03
C CYS A 460 -14.70 1.57 20.98
N THR A 461 -14.16 1.25 22.16
CA THR A 461 -14.79 0.39 23.17
C THR A 461 -15.36 1.22 24.33
N ALA A 462 -16.60 0.91 24.75
CA ALA A 462 -17.19 1.37 26.00
C ALA A 462 -17.61 0.16 26.85
N THR A 463 -17.03 0.03 28.04
CA THR A 463 -17.26 -1.09 28.97
C THR A 463 -17.63 -0.62 30.37
N ASN A 464 -18.57 -1.33 31.00
CA ASN A 464 -19.02 -1.05 32.37
C ASN A 464 -19.56 0.38 32.60
N CYS A 465 -19.83 1.15 31.55
CA CYS A 465 -20.28 2.54 31.62
C CYS A 465 -21.75 2.66 32.04
N TYR A 466 -22.16 3.77 32.66
CA TYR A 466 -23.57 4.14 32.74
C TYR A 466 -24.16 4.44 31.35
N SER A 467 -23.46 5.20 30.52
CA SER A 467 -23.80 5.44 29.10
C SER A 467 -22.60 5.13 28.20
N ALA A 468 -22.76 4.29 27.18
CA ALA A 468 -21.67 3.97 26.24
C ALA A 468 -21.28 5.17 25.35
N PHE A 469 -22.23 5.61 24.52
CA PHE A 469 -22.13 6.80 23.66
C PHE A 469 -23.31 7.73 24.00
N ASN A 470 -23.06 9.02 24.09
CA ASN A 470 -24.06 10.04 24.42
C ASN A 470 -23.93 11.27 23.49
N GLY A 471 -25.07 11.79 23.04
CA GLY A 471 -25.16 13.01 22.24
C GLY A 471 -25.93 14.07 23.00
N TRP A 472 -25.27 15.18 23.34
CA TRP A 472 -25.78 16.16 24.30
C TRP A 472 -26.08 17.51 23.62
N ASP A 473 -27.36 17.87 23.58
CA ASP A 473 -27.87 19.13 23.02
C ASP A 473 -27.54 19.41 21.54
N GLY A 474 -28.23 20.39 20.96
CA GLY A 474 -28.02 20.87 19.60
C GLY A 474 -28.21 19.80 18.49
N ASN A 475 -27.42 19.93 17.43
CA ASN A 475 -27.38 19.06 16.26
C ASN A 475 -25.93 18.64 16.03
N VAL A 476 -25.71 17.34 15.81
CA VAL A 476 -24.42 16.71 15.50
C VAL A 476 -24.69 15.50 14.60
N ALA A 477 -23.83 15.26 13.62
CA ALA A 477 -23.92 14.12 12.73
C ALA A 477 -23.00 12.99 13.21
N PHE A 478 -23.57 11.86 13.62
CA PHE A 478 -22.81 10.70 14.10
C PHE A 478 -22.45 9.73 12.97
N SER A 479 -21.23 9.20 13.02
CA SER A 479 -20.79 8.01 12.27
C SER A 479 -19.92 7.16 13.18
N ILE A 480 -20.50 6.14 13.78
CA ILE A 480 -19.83 5.28 14.77
C ILE A 480 -19.69 3.88 14.14
N ILE A 481 -18.46 3.40 13.98
CA ILE A 481 -18.10 2.22 13.20
C ILE A 481 -17.36 1.22 14.10
N CYS A 482 -17.79 -0.05 14.07
CA CYS A 482 -17.27 -1.13 14.90
C CYS A 482 -17.24 -0.86 16.43
N PRO A 483 -18.19 -0.13 17.05
CA PRO A 483 -18.12 0.16 18.48
C PRO A 483 -18.27 -1.10 19.33
N GLY A 484 -17.49 -1.20 20.39
CA GLY A 484 -17.43 -2.34 21.31
C GLY A 484 -18.22 -2.06 22.57
N LEU A 485 -19.20 -2.89 22.89
CA LEU A 485 -20.19 -2.62 23.92
C LEU A 485 -20.30 -3.80 24.90
N TYR A 486 -19.85 -3.62 26.13
CA TYR A 486 -19.94 -4.63 27.21
C TYR A 486 -20.47 -4.03 28.51
N ASN A 487 -21.43 -4.72 29.14
CA ASN A 487 -21.95 -4.45 30.50
C ASN A 487 -22.41 -3.01 30.81
N ASN A 488 -22.60 -2.16 29.81
CA ASN A 488 -23.05 -0.77 30.01
C ASN A 488 -24.50 -0.74 30.54
N VAL A 489 -24.74 -0.04 31.65
CA VAL A 489 -26.05 0.04 32.33
C VAL A 489 -27.13 0.57 31.39
N GLN A 490 -26.76 1.56 30.59
CA GLN A 490 -27.49 2.02 29.44
C GLN A 490 -26.52 2.02 28.25
N ASN A 491 -26.66 1.06 27.34
CA ASN A 491 -26.43 1.36 25.92
C ASN A 491 -27.51 2.39 25.55
N LYS A 492 -27.23 3.66 25.85
CA LYS A 492 -28.19 4.79 25.99
C LYS A 492 -28.57 5.37 24.64
N ASN A 493 -28.81 4.44 23.72
CA ASN A 493 -29.17 4.65 22.36
C ASN A 493 -30.43 5.54 22.34
N PHE A 494 -30.33 6.72 21.71
CA PHE A 494 -31.41 7.06 20.78
C PHE A 494 -31.57 5.83 19.86
N PRO A 495 -32.77 5.28 19.62
CA PRO A 495 -33.01 4.18 18.67
C PRO A 495 -32.70 4.51 17.19
N GLU A 496 -31.89 5.54 17.00
CA GLU A 496 -31.64 6.37 15.83
C GLU A 496 -30.12 6.65 15.68
N LEU A 497 -29.28 6.32 16.69
CA LEU A 497 -27.81 6.43 16.57
C LEU A 497 -27.27 5.42 15.54
N PRO A 498 -26.52 5.86 14.53
CA PRO A 498 -26.09 5.03 13.41
C PRO A 498 -24.82 4.24 13.73
N PHE A 499 -24.94 3.18 14.55
CA PHE A 499 -23.86 2.20 14.70
C PHE A 499 -23.72 1.35 13.42
N THR A 500 -22.54 1.37 12.82
CA THR A 500 -22.12 0.44 11.77
C THR A 500 -21.42 -0.75 12.42
N ASP A 501 -21.90 -1.96 12.16
CA ASP A 501 -21.33 -3.25 12.61
C ASP A 501 -20.87 -3.29 14.10
N PRO A 502 -21.73 -2.92 15.07
CA PRO A 502 -21.40 -2.89 16.50
C PRO A 502 -21.10 -4.29 17.06
N VAL A 503 -20.05 -4.38 17.88
CA VAL A 503 -19.64 -5.63 18.55
C VAL A 503 -20.16 -5.64 19.98
N TYR A 504 -20.86 -6.71 20.35
CA TYR A 504 -21.35 -6.94 21.71
C TYR A 504 -20.67 -8.18 22.29
N GLU A 505 -20.09 -8.06 23.48
CA GLU A 505 -19.58 -9.18 24.26
C GLU A 505 -20.50 -9.47 25.46
N ALA A 506 -20.56 -10.74 25.89
CA ALA A 506 -21.45 -11.23 26.94
C ALA A 506 -20.71 -11.72 28.20
N ASN A 507 -19.39 -11.86 28.13
CA ASN A 507 -18.48 -12.19 29.23
C ASN A 507 -17.57 -11.00 29.50
N ASP A 508 -16.76 -11.03 30.56
CA ASP A 508 -15.70 -10.03 30.73
C ASP A 508 -14.77 -10.03 29.49
N PRO A 509 -14.70 -8.93 28.72
CA PRO A 509 -13.84 -8.85 27.54
C PRO A 509 -12.37 -8.74 27.94
N PHE A 510 -12.06 -8.54 29.23
CA PHE A 510 -10.72 -8.24 29.71
C PHE A 510 -10.02 -9.38 30.47
N VAL A 511 -8.72 -9.18 30.70
CA VAL A 511 -7.84 -9.93 31.58
C VAL A 511 -7.05 -8.91 32.40
N ILE A 512 -7.29 -8.90 33.71
CA ILE A 512 -6.62 -8.01 34.65
C ILE A 512 -5.18 -8.49 34.88
N ASP A 513 -4.19 -7.62 34.68
CA ASP A 513 -2.81 -7.85 35.08
C ASP A 513 -2.72 -8.04 36.62
N PRO A 514 -2.01 -9.05 37.17
CA PRO A 514 -1.75 -9.12 38.62
C PRO A 514 -1.00 -7.90 39.22
N ASN A 515 -0.54 -6.96 38.40
CA ASN A 515 0.00 -5.65 38.80
C ASN A 515 -1.02 -4.49 38.69
N ASP A 516 -2.26 -4.74 38.24
CA ASP A 516 -3.42 -3.83 38.22
C ASP A 516 -3.33 -2.56 37.32
N TYR A 517 -2.19 -2.31 36.65
CA TYR A 517 -1.99 -1.13 35.79
C TYR A 517 -2.46 -1.27 34.34
N ARG A 518 -2.91 -2.46 33.91
CA ARG A 518 -3.30 -2.71 32.51
C ARG A 518 -4.51 -3.63 32.41
N ILE A 519 -5.48 -3.17 31.63
CA ILE A 519 -6.73 -3.87 31.33
C ILE A 519 -6.60 -4.44 29.91
N PHE A 520 -5.99 -5.63 29.82
CA PHE A 520 -5.77 -6.31 28.54
C PHE A 520 -7.07 -6.91 28.02
N LEU A 521 -7.24 -7.04 26.70
CA LEU A 521 -8.34 -7.86 26.18
C LEU A 521 -8.05 -9.35 26.32
N ASN A 522 -9.07 -10.08 26.75
CA ASN A 522 -9.15 -11.53 26.74
C ASN A 522 -9.03 -12.03 25.29
N PRO A 523 -8.02 -12.85 24.94
CA PRO A 523 -7.83 -13.34 23.55
C PRO A 523 -8.97 -14.19 22.97
N ASN A 524 -10.03 -14.45 23.75
CA ASN A 524 -11.24 -15.15 23.33
C ASN A 524 -12.47 -14.21 23.21
N SER A 525 -12.30 -12.91 23.50
CA SER A 525 -13.34 -11.88 23.36
C SER A 525 -13.75 -11.72 21.90
N LEU A 526 -15.02 -11.38 21.67
CA LEU A 526 -15.51 -11.01 20.35
C LEU A 526 -14.87 -9.72 19.82
N PHE A 527 -14.45 -8.78 20.70
CA PHE A 527 -13.77 -7.55 20.28
C PHE A 527 -12.48 -7.87 19.50
N VAL A 528 -11.72 -8.87 19.97
CA VAL A 528 -10.39 -9.26 19.47
C VAL A 528 -10.35 -9.73 18.01
N ASN A 529 -11.49 -10.03 17.37
CA ASN A 529 -11.50 -10.68 16.05
C ASN A 529 -12.41 -10.01 14.99
N GLN A 530 -13.31 -9.09 15.35
CA GLN A 530 -14.41 -8.67 14.46
C GLN A 530 -14.01 -7.62 13.40
N GLY A 531 -13.07 -6.73 13.69
CA GLY A 531 -12.60 -5.74 12.69
C GLY A 531 -11.84 -6.34 11.49
N SER A 532 -11.51 -7.64 11.52
CA SER A 532 -10.68 -8.36 10.51
C SER A 532 -11.18 -8.32 9.07
N GLY A 533 -12.48 -8.11 8.85
CA GLY A 533 -13.05 -7.93 7.52
C GLY A 533 -13.43 -6.50 7.16
N LEU A 534 -13.16 -5.51 8.04
CA LEU A 534 -13.84 -4.21 8.04
C LEU A 534 -12.93 -2.98 8.20
N THR A 535 -11.85 -3.04 8.97
CA THR A 535 -11.03 -1.84 9.23
C THR A 535 -10.04 -1.53 8.08
N PRO A 536 -10.01 -0.28 7.57
CA PRO A 536 -9.07 0.17 6.55
C PRO A 536 -7.77 0.76 7.16
N PHE A 537 -7.29 0.20 8.27
CA PHE A 537 -6.09 0.64 8.99
C PHE A 537 -5.27 -0.56 9.53
N PRO A 538 -3.93 -0.54 9.47
CA PRO A 538 -3.08 -1.53 10.14
C PRO A 538 -2.63 -1.06 11.53
N GLY A 539 -3.14 -1.74 12.56
CA GLY A 539 -2.71 -1.63 13.96
C GLY A 539 -1.86 -2.85 14.34
N TRP A 540 -1.08 -2.71 15.42
CA TRP A 540 -0.23 -3.78 15.93
C TRP A 540 -1.02 -4.63 16.92
N THR A 541 -1.08 -5.95 16.71
CA THR A 541 -1.90 -6.82 17.56
C THR A 541 -1.33 -8.22 17.81
N THR A 542 -1.57 -8.66 19.04
CA THR A 542 -0.99 -9.79 19.78
C THR A 542 0.54 -9.79 19.84
N ASN A 543 1.09 -9.57 21.04
CA ASN A 543 2.51 -9.77 21.31
C ASN A 543 2.94 -11.14 20.75
N ILE A 544 4.10 -11.13 20.12
CA ILE A 544 4.66 -12.23 19.34
C ILE A 544 4.67 -13.60 20.06
N ASN A 545 4.59 -13.62 21.39
CA ASN A 545 4.60 -14.84 22.21
C ASN A 545 3.21 -15.41 22.54
N GLY A 546 2.13 -14.86 21.97
CA GLY A 546 0.75 -15.24 22.30
C GLY A 546 0.28 -14.73 23.66
N VAL A 547 0.95 -13.69 24.16
CA VAL A 547 0.56 -12.90 25.33
C VAL A 547 -0.42 -11.81 24.85
N PRO A 548 -1.44 -11.41 25.64
CA PRO A 548 -2.23 -10.22 25.33
C PRO A 548 -1.34 -8.99 25.11
N ASP A 549 -1.81 -8.04 24.30
CA ASP A 549 -1.06 -6.84 23.97
C ASP A 549 -0.78 -5.97 25.19
N GLU A 550 0.38 -5.30 25.22
CA GLU A 550 0.75 -4.37 26.28
C GLU A 550 0.06 -2.99 26.12
N GLY A 551 -1.27 -3.02 25.92
CA GLY A 551 -2.14 -1.88 25.68
C GLY A 551 -3.56 -2.12 26.22
N VAL A 552 -4.47 -1.17 25.98
CA VAL A 552 -5.75 -1.08 26.69
C VAL A 552 -6.94 -1.00 25.71
N GLY A 553 -7.72 -2.08 25.60
CA GLY A 553 -9.11 -2.09 25.08
C GLY A 553 -9.37 -1.86 23.59
N ASP A 554 -8.60 -2.49 22.70
CA ASP A 554 -8.67 -2.33 21.23
C ASP A 554 -9.63 -3.31 20.49
N ILE A 555 -10.47 -2.82 19.57
CA ILE A 555 -11.38 -3.64 18.73
C ILE A 555 -10.79 -3.98 17.35
N TRP A 556 -9.50 -3.67 17.13
CA TRP A 556 -8.79 -4.08 15.93
C TRP A 556 -8.96 -5.57 15.66
N PRO A 557 -8.82 -6.04 14.40
CA PRO A 557 -8.31 -7.38 14.20
C PRO A 557 -7.05 -7.61 15.01
N HIS A 558 -7.13 -8.47 16.02
CA HIS A 558 -5.97 -9.23 16.41
C HIS A 558 -5.71 -10.22 15.27
N TYR A 559 -4.73 -9.87 14.45
CA TYR A 559 -4.20 -10.79 13.46
C TYR A 559 -3.62 -11.96 14.24
N GLN A 560 -4.35 -13.09 14.26
CA GLN A 560 -3.77 -14.32 14.77
C GLN A 560 -2.52 -14.61 13.95
N ILE A 561 -1.36 -14.39 14.55
CA ILE A 561 -0.06 -14.78 13.99
C ILE A 561 0.13 -16.31 14.09
N ARG A 562 -0.96 -17.06 13.82
CA ARG A 562 -1.00 -18.50 13.68
C ARG A 562 -0.68 -18.89 12.24
N GLY A 563 0.60 -18.82 11.87
CA GLY A 563 1.06 -19.52 10.67
C GLY A 563 1.51 -18.65 9.50
N VAL A 564 1.87 -17.38 9.73
CA VAL A 564 3.27 -17.07 9.41
C VAL A 564 4.07 -17.73 10.52
N ASP A 565 4.92 -18.71 10.20
CA ASP A 565 5.86 -19.23 11.19
C ASP A 565 6.71 -18.04 11.65
N LYS A 566 6.56 -17.61 12.90
CA LYS A 566 7.21 -16.42 13.47
C LYS A 566 8.69 -16.59 13.82
N TRP A 567 9.23 -17.55 13.12
CA TRP A 567 10.59 -17.95 12.91
C TRP A 567 10.45 -18.35 11.45
N LEU A 568 10.55 -17.39 10.52
CA LEU A 568 11.05 -17.76 9.20
C LEU A 568 12.33 -18.52 9.58
N LYS A 569 12.41 -19.83 9.34
CA LYS A 569 13.21 -20.66 10.24
C LYS A 569 14.71 -20.31 10.16
N ALA A 570 15.08 -19.71 9.03
CA ALA A 570 16.37 -19.13 8.74
C ALA A 570 16.57 -17.66 9.18
N ASP A 571 15.65 -17.06 9.92
CA ASP A 571 15.91 -15.93 10.83
C ASP A 571 16.42 -16.58 12.12
N LEU A 572 17.74 -16.60 12.24
CA LEU A 572 18.48 -17.30 13.28
C LEU A 572 19.05 -16.34 14.32
N ASN A 573 19.16 -15.05 13.97
CA ASN A 573 19.60 -14.01 14.88
C ASN A 573 18.43 -13.24 15.56
N THR A 574 17.19 -13.42 15.08
CA THR A 574 15.95 -12.74 15.52
C THR A 574 15.88 -11.23 15.25
N ASP A 575 16.56 -10.75 14.21
CA ASP A 575 16.51 -9.33 13.77
C ASP A 575 15.36 -9.01 12.81
N ASN A 576 14.60 -10.03 12.36
CA ASN A 576 13.48 -9.96 11.42
C ASN A 576 13.88 -9.71 9.93
N ALA A 577 15.16 -9.85 9.58
CA ALA A 577 15.60 -10.15 8.22
C ALA A 577 15.83 -11.66 8.04
N ILE A 578 16.22 -12.05 6.81
CA ILE A 578 17.02 -13.25 6.57
C ILE A 578 18.15 -12.82 5.66
N ASP A 579 19.32 -12.62 6.25
CA ASP A 579 20.47 -12.02 5.58
C ASP A 579 21.80 -12.76 5.87
N MET A 580 22.93 -12.10 5.60
CA MET A 580 24.26 -12.67 5.79
C MET A 580 24.57 -13.04 7.25
N ASN A 581 23.92 -12.41 8.23
CA ASN A 581 24.07 -12.73 9.65
C ASN A 581 23.46 -14.10 9.96
N ASP A 582 22.29 -14.41 9.39
CA ASP A 582 21.66 -15.72 9.55
C ASP A 582 22.37 -16.80 8.78
N LEU A 583 22.86 -16.51 7.56
CA LEU A 583 23.73 -17.45 6.86
C LEU A 583 25.00 -17.74 7.67
N ALA A 584 25.55 -16.77 8.41
CA ALA A 584 26.67 -17.00 9.31
C ALA A 584 26.30 -17.96 10.45
N GLU A 585 25.24 -17.68 11.22
CA GLU A 585 24.75 -18.53 12.32
C GLU A 585 24.36 -19.94 11.82
N PHE A 586 23.79 -20.02 10.61
CA PHE A 586 23.52 -21.28 9.91
C PHE A 586 24.81 -22.07 9.61
N THR A 587 25.84 -21.40 9.09
CA THR A 587 27.13 -22.05 8.78
C THR A 587 27.92 -22.46 10.03
N ASP A 588 27.85 -21.71 11.12
CA ASP A 588 28.47 -22.07 12.41
C ASP A 588 27.83 -23.32 13.04
N GLN A 589 26.60 -23.65 12.66
CA GLN A 589 25.89 -24.87 13.07
C GLN A 589 25.91 -25.99 12.00
N TRP A 590 26.59 -25.80 10.86
CA TRP A 590 26.59 -26.76 9.73
C TRP A 590 27.09 -28.16 10.11
N LEU A 591 26.32 -29.19 9.76
CA LEU A 591 26.55 -30.61 10.10
C LEU A 591 26.64 -30.92 11.61
N VAL A 592 26.25 -29.99 12.50
CA VAL A 592 26.12 -30.25 13.94
C VAL A 592 24.91 -31.14 14.19
N THR A 593 25.08 -32.20 14.98
CA THR A 593 24.06 -33.25 15.23
C THR A 593 23.20 -33.03 16.49
N THR A 594 23.32 -31.85 17.10
CA THR A 594 22.39 -31.25 18.07
C THR A 594 22.52 -29.72 18.00
N PRO A 595 22.07 -29.08 16.90
CA PRO A 595 22.17 -27.63 16.72
C PRO A 595 21.18 -26.87 17.61
N ASN A 596 21.35 -25.55 17.73
CA ASN A 596 20.55 -24.70 18.60
C ASN A 596 19.33 -24.08 17.89
N SER A 597 19.51 -23.69 16.62
CA SER A 597 18.49 -22.97 15.83
C SER A 597 18.48 -23.38 14.35
N ALA A 598 19.62 -23.74 13.75
CA ALA A 598 19.75 -23.96 12.30
C ALA A 598 19.21 -25.30 11.74
N ASP A 599 18.62 -26.17 12.57
CA ASP A 599 17.89 -27.37 12.11
C ASP A 599 16.44 -27.01 11.74
N LEU A 600 16.31 -26.46 10.54
CA LEU A 600 15.06 -25.88 10.04
C LEU A 600 14.03 -26.98 9.70
N ASN A 601 14.51 -28.19 9.39
CA ASN A 601 13.67 -29.34 9.05
C ASN A 601 13.32 -30.24 10.26
N ASN A 602 14.03 -30.11 11.38
CA ASN A 602 13.90 -30.87 12.64
C ASN A 602 14.33 -32.36 12.53
N ASP A 603 15.34 -32.68 11.71
CA ASP A 603 15.95 -34.03 11.64
C ASP A 603 17.17 -34.23 12.56
N GLN A 604 17.52 -33.21 13.35
CA GLN A 604 18.66 -33.13 14.28
C GLN A 604 20.02 -32.97 13.60
N ILE A 605 20.11 -32.61 12.31
CA ILE A 605 21.38 -32.36 11.63
C ILE A 605 21.29 -31.27 10.56
N VAL A 606 21.89 -30.10 10.81
CA VAL A 606 21.94 -29.00 9.81
C VAL A 606 22.60 -29.46 8.52
N ASN A 607 21.83 -29.52 7.44
CA ASN A 607 22.27 -30.04 6.14
C ASN A 607 21.64 -29.29 4.95
N PHE A 608 21.82 -29.81 3.73
CA PHE A 608 21.31 -29.16 2.52
C PHE A 608 19.78 -29.03 2.46
N LEU A 609 19.04 -29.83 3.22
CA LEU A 609 17.58 -29.66 3.38
C LEU A 609 17.25 -28.38 4.15
N ASP A 610 18.02 -28.06 5.18
CA ASP A 610 17.89 -26.83 5.96
C ASP A 610 18.39 -25.62 5.18
N PHE A 611 19.49 -25.77 4.43
CA PHE A 611 19.97 -24.71 3.54
C PHE A 611 18.96 -24.40 2.44
N ALA A 612 18.20 -25.39 1.96
CA ALA A 612 17.11 -25.16 1.01
C ALA A 612 15.94 -24.37 1.63
N ILE A 613 15.69 -24.51 2.94
CA ILE A 613 14.71 -23.68 3.66
C ILE A 613 15.25 -22.24 3.79
N LEU A 614 16.53 -22.07 4.16
CA LEU A 614 17.18 -20.74 4.23
C LEU A 614 17.21 -20.03 2.89
N ALA A 615 17.64 -20.70 1.82
CA ALA A 615 17.66 -20.13 0.47
C ALA A 615 16.27 -19.81 -0.08
N ASN A 616 15.22 -20.51 0.39
CA ASN A 616 13.82 -20.23 0.04
C ASN A 616 13.21 -19.08 0.89
N GLN A 617 13.81 -18.73 2.03
CA GLN A 617 13.34 -17.64 2.90
C GLN A 617 14.23 -16.38 2.85
N TRP A 618 15.34 -16.44 2.10
CA TRP A 618 16.31 -15.38 1.88
C TRP A 618 15.65 -14.06 1.45
N LEU A 619 15.88 -12.98 2.22
CA LEU A 619 15.39 -11.63 1.95
C LEU A 619 13.86 -11.47 1.74
N LEU A 620 13.03 -12.38 2.25
CA LEU A 620 11.56 -12.39 2.01
C LEU A 620 10.75 -11.18 2.51
N ASN A 621 11.35 -10.24 3.25
CA ASN A 621 10.64 -9.26 4.07
C ASN A 621 10.60 -7.82 3.53
N GLU A 622 11.16 -7.54 2.34
CA GLU A 622 11.06 -6.21 1.69
C GLU A 622 10.42 -6.31 0.30
N MET A 623 9.09 -6.13 0.22
CA MET A 623 8.43 -5.77 -1.04
C MET A 623 8.88 -4.35 -1.42
N THR A 624 9.66 -4.20 -2.48
CA THR A 624 10.13 -2.88 -2.93
C THR A 624 9.05 -2.17 -3.75
N ILE A 625 9.01 -0.83 -3.71
CA ILE A 625 8.07 -0.03 -4.53
C ILE A 625 8.80 0.90 -5.47
N GLU A 626 8.20 1.16 -6.61
CA GLU A 626 8.60 2.22 -7.54
C GLU A 626 7.42 3.18 -7.73
N ILE A 627 7.59 4.44 -7.31
CA ILE A 627 6.60 5.49 -7.58
C ILE A 627 6.87 6.03 -8.99
N PHE A 628 5.84 6.19 -9.81
CA PHE A 628 5.96 6.66 -11.19
C PHE A 628 4.80 7.57 -11.60
N ASP A 629 4.99 8.36 -12.66
CA ASP A 629 3.92 9.13 -13.31
C ASP A 629 3.19 8.24 -14.34
N PRO A 630 1.88 7.94 -14.19
CA PRO A 630 1.13 7.10 -15.12
C PRO A 630 0.98 7.66 -16.55
N GLU A 631 1.24 8.95 -16.79
CA GLU A 631 1.20 9.53 -18.14
C GLU A 631 2.53 9.32 -18.90
N THR A 632 3.68 9.39 -18.21
CA THR A 632 5.01 9.23 -18.84
C THR A 632 5.75 7.91 -18.55
N ILE A 633 5.31 7.14 -17.55
CA ILE A 633 6.01 5.97 -16.98
C ILE A 633 7.48 6.29 -16.63
N GLN A 634 7.69 7.47 -16.05
CA GLN A 634 8.97 7.85 -15.46
C GLN A 634 8.88 7.72 -13.93
N THR A 635 9.93 7.13 -13.34
CA THR A 635 10.10 7.04 -11.89
C THR A 635 10.06 8.44 -11.28
N VAL A 636 9.18 8.63 -10.29
CA VAL A 636 9.05 9.86 -9.51
C VAL A 636 9.93 9.70 -8.27
N GLU A 637 10.80 10.67 -8.04
CA GLU A 637 11.62 10.76 -6.83
C GLU A 637 10.71 10.78 -5.59
N PRO A 638 10.84 9.82 -4.63
CA PRO A 638 9.99 9.75 -3.45
C PRO A 638 10.00 11.05 -2.61
N ASN A 639 11.09 11.82 -2.70
CA ASN A 639 11.26 13.12 -2.05
C ASN A 639 10.60 14.30 -2.80
N ASN A 640 9.86 14.05 -3.90
CA ASN A 640 9.12 15.07 -4.65
C ASN A 640 7.93 14.43 -5.40
N VAL A 641 6.98 13.86 -4.66
CA VAL A 641 5.74 13.31 -5.21
C VAL A 641 4.72 14.44 -5.42
N GLN A 642 4.06 14.46 -6.58
CA GLN A 642 3.15 15.54 -7.00
C GLN A 642 1.98 14.99 -7.82
N GLY A 643 0.76 15.47 -7.54
CA GLY A 643 -0.44 15.14 -8.29
C GLY A 643 -0.80 13.66 -8.24
N TYR A 644 -1.09 13.08 -9.41
CA TYR A 644 -1.46 11.67 -9.54
C TYR A 644 -0.27 10.79 -9.91
N VAL A 645 0.11 9.88 -9.03
CA VAL A 645 1.20 8.92 -9.24
C VAL A 645 0.70 7.47 -9.15
N GLY A 646 1.38 6.56 -9.83
CA GLY A 646 1.27 5.12 -9.62
C GLY A 646 2.31 4.66 -8.61
N ILE A 647 1.93 3.73 -7.74
CA ILE A 647 2.81 3.01 -6.81
C ILE A 647 2.93 1.59 -7.33
N GLU A 648 4.00 1.28 -8.07
CA GLU A 648 4.28 -0.07 -8.56
C GLU A 648 4.87 -0.92 -7.43
N LEU A 649 4.34 -2.13 -7.28
CA LEU A 649 4.77 -3.11 -6.29
C LEU A 649 5.70 -4.11 -6.99
N LYS A 650 6.98 -4.07 -6.63
CA LYS A 650 8.01 -4.99 -7.14
C LYS A 650 8.17 -6.15 -6.15
N ASP A 651 8.87 -7.21 -6.58
CA ASP A 651 9.27 -8.34 -5.73
C ASP A 651 8.10 -9.01 -4.95
N ILE A 652 6.88 -8.91 -5.50
CA ILE A 652 5.65 -9.39 -4.87
C ILE A 652 5.76 -10.88 -4.51
N PRO A 653 5.62 -11.28 -3.24
CA PRO A 653 5.76 -12.68 -2.85
C PRO A 653 4.69 -13.58 -3.49
N LEU A 654 5.10 -14.78 -3.92
CA LEU A 654 4.23 -15.74 -4.62
C LEU A 654 3.01 -16.24 -3.82
N TYR A 655 2.97 -16.01 -2.51
CA TYR A 655 1.85 -16.34 -1.61
C TYR A 655 0.85 -15.20 -1.43
N ALA A 656 1.19 -13.97 -1.83
CA ALA A 656 0.39 -12.78 -1.62
C ALA A 656 -0.94 -12.85 -2.40
N GLY A 657 -2.06 -12.60 -1.73
CA GLY A 657 -3.42 -12.64 -2.28
C GLY A 657 -4.09 -11.27 -2.38
N ILE A 658 -3.72 -10.33 -1.50
CA ILE A 658 -4.10 -8.90 -1.53
C ILE A 658 -2.90 -8.09 -1.04
N VAL A 659 -2.63 -6.93 -1.64
CA VAL A 659 -1.74 -5.90 -1.07
C VAL A 659 -2.51 -4.58 -0.94
N SER A 660 -2.70 -4.12 0.29
CA SER A 660 -3.32 -2.83 0.61
C SER A 660 -2.25 -1.77 0.82
N VAL A 661 -2.47 -0.57 0.28
CA VAL A 661 -1.55 0.57 0.39
C VAL A 661 -2.19 1.70 1.17
N TYR A 662 -1.48 2.23 2.16
CA TYR A 662 -1.95 3.26 3.08
C TYR A 662 -1.00 4.46 3.06
N VAL A 663 -1.53 5.69 3.15
CA VAL A 663 -0.77 6.92 3.44
C VAL A 663 -1.18 7.39 4.82
N ASP A 664 -0.23 7.57 5.74
CA ASP A 664 -0.49 8.00 7.13
C ASP A 664 -1.58 7.15 7.82
N ASN A 665 -1.55 5.85 7.51
CA ASN A 665 -2.53 4.81 7.87
C ASN A 665 -3.88 4.86 7.12
N GLN A 666 -4.24 5.93 6.41
CA GLN A 666 -5.44 5.97 5.57
C GLN A 666 -5.27 5.07 4.33
N LEU A 667 -6.15 4.07 4.15
CA LEU A 667 -6.18 3.22 2.96
C LEU A 667 -6.41 4.04 1.67
N ILE A 668 -5.57 3.79 0.67
CA ILE A 668 -5.67 4.37 -0.68
C ILE A 668 -6.45 3.42 -1.59
N ASP A 669 -5.94 2.18 -1.74
CA ASP A 669 -6.56 1.10 -2.52
C ASP A 669 -5.93 -0.26 -2.14
N SER A 670 -6.47 -1.36 -2.68
CA SER A 670 -5.97 -2.72 -2.49
C SER A 670 -5.88 -3.51 -3.80
N LEU A 671 -4.67 -3.98 -4.14
CA LEU A 671 -4.42 -4.85 -5.28
C LEU A 671 -4.66 -6.32 -4.89
N SER A 672 -5.76 -6.92 -5.37
CA SER A 672 -5.95 -8.37 -5.26
C SER A 672 -5.09 -9.11 -6.29
N LEU A 673 -4.25 -10.02 -5.80
CA LEU A 673 -3.25 -10.76 -6.55
C LEU A 673 -3.75 -12.15 -6.93
N GLY A 674 -3.28 -12.65 -8.08
CA GLY A 674 -3.79 -13.88 -8.69
C GLY A 674 -5.16 -13.75 -9.37
N TRP A 675 -5.83 -12.58 -9.25
CA TRP A 675 -7.14 -12.27 -9.82
C TRP A 675 -7.04 -11.24 -10.96
N ASP A 676 -6.47 -11.67 -12.09
CA ASP A 676 -6.45 -11.00 -13.41
C ASP A 676 -5.89 -9.56 -13.56
N LYS A 677 -5.63 -8.78 -12.49
CA LYS A 677 -5.03 -7.44 -12.61
C LYS A 677 -3.57 -7.54 -13.08
N GLU A 678 -3.32 -7.09 -14.31
CA GLU A 678 -1.98 -7.01 -14.94
C GLU A 678 -1.19 -5.78 -14.47
N GLU A 679 -1.91 -4.82 -13.91
CA GLU A 679 -1.37 -3.62 -13.27
C GLU A 679 -0.89 -3.99 -11.87
N GLN A 680 0.42 -4.21 -11.70
CA GLN A 680 1.06 -4.42 -10.40
C GLN A 680 1.20 -3.12 -9.60
N TRP A 681 0.26 -2.18 -9.75
CA TRP A 681 0.36 -0.83 -9.18
C TRP A 681 -0.97 -0.28 -8.66
N ILE A 682 -0.88 0.68 -7.74
CA ILE A 682 -2.00 1.38 -7.11
C ILE A 682 -1.88 2.88 -7.35
N GLY A 683 -2.98 3.55 -7.70
CA GLY A 683 -2.98 4.99 -8.02
C GLY A 683 -3.24 5.89 -6.81
N LEU A 684 -2.32 6.83 -6.55
CA LEU A 684 -2.37 7.79 -5.45
C LEU A 684 -2.61 9.22 -5.97
N GLN A 685 -3.65 9.88 -5.43
CA GLN A 685 -3.86 11.34 -5.55
C GLN A 685 -3.15 12.03 -4.37
N SER A 686 -1.87 12.38 -4.55
CA SER A 686 -1.07 13.02 -3.50
C SER A 686 -1.50 14.46 -3.20
N ASP A 687 -2.24 15.09 -4.11
CA ASP A 687 -2.86 16.41 -3.94
C ASP A 687 -4.03 16.40 -2.94
N ALA A 688 -4.60 15.23 -2.63
CA ALA A 688 -5.64 15.08 -1.61
C ALA A 688 -5.12 15.16 -0.16
N PHE A 689 -3.81 14.98 0.04
CA PHE A 689 -3.12 15.08 1.34
C PHE A 689 -2.47 16.45 1.49
N SER A 690 -1.90 16.76 2.65
CA SER A 690 -1.06 17.97 2.81
C SER A 690 0.22 17.90 1.96
N ASN A 691 0.93 19.02 1.87
CA ASN A 691 2.36 18.99 1.58
C ASN A 691 3.15 18.66 2.85
N GLY A 692 4.32 18.02 2.70
CA GLY A 692 5.17 17.61 3.81
C GLY A 692 5.65 16.16 3.69
N TRP A 693 6.11 15.59 4.80
CA TRP A 693 6.47 14.17 4.90
C TRP A 693 5.25 13.32 5.24
N HIS A 694 5.13 12.20 4.53
CA HIS A 694 4.06 11.23 4.65
C HIS A 694 4.63 9.81 4.67
N ILE A 695 3.92 8.87 5.28
CA ILE A 695 4.37 7.47 5.43
C ILE A 695 3.49 6.55 4.58
N LEU A 696 4.08 5.96 3.52
CA LEU A 696 3.47 4.83 2.83
C LEU A 696 3.66 3.55 3.65
N ARG A 697 2.59 2.78 3.82
CA ARG A 697 2.61 1.44 4.44
C ARG A 697 1.97 0.44 3.46
N LEU A 698 2.54 -0.76 3.35
CA LEU A 698 2.02 -1.84 2.51
C LEU A 698 1.65 -3.02 3.40
N VAL A 699 0.44 -3.54 3.27
CA VAL A 699 -0.02 -4.72 4.03
C VAL A 699 -0.39 -5.82 3.05
N THR A 700 0.36 -6.91 3.07
CA THR A 700 0.05 -8.10 2.28
C THR A 700 -0.80 -9.06 3.09
N THR A 701 -1.95 -9.44 2.56
CA THR A 701 -2.73 -10.60 3.00
C THR A 701 -2.46 -11.76 2.06
N ASP A 702 -2.06 -12.92 2.56
CA ASP A 702 -1.89 -14.12 1.75
C ASP A 702 -3.23 -14.81 1.42
N VAL A 703 -3.20 -15.85 0.57
CA VAL A 703 -4.41 -16.59 0.15
C VAL A 703 -5.07 -17.43 1.26
N TYR A 704 -4.48 -17.51 2.45
CA TYR A 704 -5.00 -18.19 3.64
C TYR A 704 -5.45 -17.21 4.74
N GLY A 705 -5.21 -15.91 4.58
CA GLY A 705 -5.52 -14.86 5.55
C GLY A 705 -4.37 -14.50 6.50
N GLY A 706 -3.17 -15.05 6.30
CA GLY A 706 -1.96 -14.58 6.98
C GLY A 706 -1.59 -13.17 6.52
N ILE A 707 -1.16 -12.29 7.44
CA ILE A 707 -0.88 -10.88 7.14
C ILE A 707 0.58 -10.53 7.45
N ILE A 708 1.19 -9.79 6.52
CA ILE A 708 2.54 -9.24 6.59
C ILE A 708 2.44 -7.73 6.38
N ASN A 709 2.83 -6.95 7.38
CA ASN A 709 3.05 -5.52 7.26
C ASN A 709 4.49 -5.29 6.77
N HIS A 710 4.66 -4.64 5.63
CA HIS A 710 5.99 -4.33 5.08
C HIS A 710 6.57 -3.08 5.74
N LYS A 711 7.89 -2.95 5.61
CA LYS A 711 8.65 -1.78 6.05
C LYS A 711 8.03 -0.48 5.51
N PRO A 712 7.71 0.52 6.37
CA PRO A 712 7.18 1.80 5.92
C PRO A 712 8.16 2.56 5.02
N ILE A 713 7.62 3.35 4.08
CA ILE A 713 8.39 4.08 3.08
C ILE A 713 8.01 5.56 3.14
N ASN A 714 8.96 6.40 3.54
CA ASN A 714 8.76 7.84 3.66
C ASN A 714 8.75 8.50 2.28
N VAL A 715 7.74 9.33 2.04
CA VAL A 715 7.57 10.12 0.82
C VAL A 715 7.34 11.58 1.18
N TYR A 716 7.73 12.50 0.30
CA TYR A 716 7.50 13.93 0.48
C TYR A 716 6.56 14.47 -0.60
N PHE A 717 5.40 14.98 -0.18
CA PHE A 717 4.39 15.56 -1.05
C PHE A 717 4.67 17.05 -1.24
N ASN A 718 4.76 17.48 -2.51
CA ASN A 718 5.19 18.83 -2.90
C ASN A 718 4.27 19.43 -3.97
N ASN A 719 2.96 19.33 -3.76
CA ASN A 719 1.94 19.77 -4.71
C ASN A 719 1.83 21.30 -4.77
N LEU A 720 1.44 21.83 -5.94
CA LEU A 720 1.06 23.25 -6.05
C LEU A 720 -0.21 23.58 -5.24
N LEU A 721 -1.16 22.63 -5.17
CA LEU A 721 -2.31 22.68 -4.28
C LEU A 721 -2.42 21.37 -3.50
N HIS A 722 -2.63 21.47 -2.20
CA HIS A 722 -2.74 20.33 -1.27
C HIS A 722 -4.06 20.35 -0.49
N LYS A 723 -4.41 19.23 0.15
CA LYS A 723 -5.73 18.93 0.74
C LYS A 723 -6.87 19.27 -0.25
N VAL A 724 -6.68 18.86 -1.51
CA VAL A 724 -7.59 19.16 -2.62
C VAL A 724 -8.91 18.40 -2.47
N ALA A 725 -10.02 19.15 -2.52
CA ALA A 725 -11.36 18.61 -2.66
C ALA A 725 -11.98 19.07 -3.99
N GLY A 726 -12.22 18.12 -4.90
CA GLY A 726 -12.75 18.41 -6.22
C GLY A 726 -13.30 17.16 -6.91
N SER A 727 -14.55 17.25 -7.38
CA SER A 727 -15.25 16.19 -8.12
C SER A 727 -14.50 15.83 -9.42
N ASP A 728 -14.49 14.55 -9.82
CA ASP A 728 -14.08 14.13 -11.17
C ASP A 728 -15.15 14.55 -12.24
N TYR A 729 -16.34 15.00 -11.80
CA TYR A 729 -17.49 15.30 -12.63
C TYR A 729 -17.94 16.77 -12.58
N PHE A 730 -18.40 17.30 -13.72
CA PHE A 730 -19.13 18.58 -13.86
C PHE A 730 -20.55 18.38 -14.40
N HIS A 731 -21.42 19.41 -14.34
CA HIS A 731 -22.69 19.41 -15.09
C HIS A 731 -23.06 20.85 -15.55
N PRO A 732 -23.59 21.05 -16.77
CA PRO A 732 -23.90 22.40 -17.28
C PRO A 732 -24.91 23.22 -16.46
N ASP A 733 -25.74 22.58 -15.63
CA ASP A 733 -26.72 23.25 -14.75
C ASP A 733 -26.22 23.42 -13.30
N GLU A 734 -24.99 23.00 -12.97
CA GLU A 734 -24.44 22.98 -11.60
C GLU A 734 -23.04 23.61 -11.56
N ASP A 735 -22.83 24.60 -10.68
CA ASP A 735 -21.52 25.24 -10.54
C ASP A 735 -20.48 24.25 -9.97
N TYR A 736 -19.38 24.06 -10.71
CA TYR A 736 -18.31 23.17 -10.32
C TYR A 736 -17.40 23.84 -9.29
N LYS A 737 -17.10 23.12 -8.20
CA LYS A 737 -16.25 23.59 -7.10
C LYS A 737 -14.97 22.76 -7.00
N TYR A 738 -13.87 23.44 -6.75
CA TYR A 738 -12.56 22.85 -6.49
C TYR A 738 -11.83 23.70 -5.45
N THR A 739 -11.50 23.11 -4.30
CA THR A 739 -10.86 23.80 -3.17
C THR A 739 -9.54 23.14 -2.80
N GLY A 740 -8.57 23.90 -2.30
CA GLY A 740 -7.31 23.39 -1.77
C GLY A 740 -6.47 24.49 -1.14
N PHE A 741 -5.35 24.10 -0.53
CA PHE A 741 -4.40 25.01 0.12
C PHE A 741 -3.17 25.26 -0.76
N TYR A 742 -2.63 26.47 -0.67
CA TYR A 742 -1.47 26.95 -1.43
C TYR A 742 -0.44 27.56 -0.46
N ASP A 743 0.75 26.97 -0.41
CA ASP A 743 1.83 27.41 0.49
C ASP A 743 2.63 28.61 -0.07
N GLY A 744 2.45 28.92 -1.35
CA GLY A 744 3.14 30.00 -2.04
C GLY A 744 2.49 31.38 -1.84
N ASN A 745 3.04 32.37 -2.54
CA ASN A 745 2.64 33.78 -2.41
C ASN A 745 2.35 34.48 -3.75
N ASP A 746 2.46 33.76 -4.88
CA ASP A 746 2.17 34.29 -6.21
C ASP A 746 0.65 34.23 -6.51
N THR A 747 0.26 34.67 -7.70
CA THR A 747 -1.13 34.56 -8.19
C THR A 747 -1.30 33.28 -9.00
N LEU A 748 -2.33 32.48 -8.72
CA LEU A 748 -2.65 31.29 -9.50
C LEU A 748 -3.64 31.65 -10.63
N GLU A 749 -3.29 31.39 -11.88
CA GLU A 749 -4.28 31.31 -12.96
C GLU A 749 -4.90 29.91 -12.93
N ALA A 750 -6.21 29.83 -12.73
CA ALA A 750 -6.99 28.62 -12.89
C ALA A 750 -7.73 28.68 -14.23
N LYS A 751 -7.66 27.62 -15.03
CA LYS A 751 -8.08 27.60 -16.43
C LYS A 751 -8.72 26.27 -16.78
N VAL A 752 -9.91 26.31 -17.39
CA VAL A 752 -10.57 25.14 -17.99
C VAL A 752 -10.39 25.16 -19.51
N THR A 753 -9.91 24.06 -20.06
CA THR A 753 -9.96 23.79 -21.51
C THR A 753 -10.98 22.71 -21.85
N ASP A 754 -11.56 22.80 -23.04
CA ASP A 754 -12.36 21.71 -23.64
C ASP A 754 -11.45 20.57 -24.17
N GLN A 755 -12.07 19.52 -24.74
CA GLN A 755 -11.33 18.41 -25.36
C GLN A 755 -10.45 18.81 -26.58
N TYR A 756 -10.57 20.05 -27.06
CA TYR A 756 -9.74 20.61 -28.14
C TYR A 756 -8.56 21.45 -27.62
N GLY A 757 -8.41 21.58 -26.30
CA GLY A 757 -7.41 22.43 -25.66
C GLY A 757 -7.74 23.93 -25.73
N GLN A 758 -8.94 24.32 -26.17
CA GLN A 758 -9.37 25.71 -26.20
C GLN A 758 -9.81 26.14 -24.80
N THR A 759 -9.31 27.29 -24.33
CA THR A 759 -9.80 27.91 -23.09
C THR A 759 -11.30 28.21 -23.20
N VAL A 760 -12.12 27.57 -22.37
CA VAL A 760 -13.53 27.92 -22.17
C VAL A 760 -13.73 28.82 -20.95
N TRP A 761 -12.79 28.78 -20.00
CA TRP A 761 -12.80 29.59 -18.78
C TRP A 761 -11.37 29.84 -18.28
N SER A 762 -11.07 31.02 -17.74
CA SER A 762 -10.02 31.20 -16.74
C SER A 762 -10.32 32.36 -15.79
N ASP A 763 -9.78 32.28 -14.57
CA ASP A 763 -9.79 33.35 -13.57
C ASP A 763 -8.54 33.26 -12.66
N ASN A 764 -8.30 34.28 -11.84
CA ASN A 764 -7.07 34.43 -11.05
C ASN A 764 -7.35 34.43 -9.54
N TYR A 765 -6.55 33.68 -8.79
CA TYR A 765 -6.73 33.44 -7.36
C TYR A 765 -5.47 33.79 -6.56
N THR A 766 -5.66 34.26 -5.32
CA THR A 766 -4.57 34.63 -4.39
C THR A 766 -4.95 34.29 -2.95
N GLY A 767 -3.93 34.06 -2.11
CA GLY A 767 -4.09 33.65 -0.72
C GLY A 767 -3.90 32.15 -0.50
N GLN A 768 -3.77 31.74 0.77
CA GLN A 768 -3.38 30.38 1.15
C GLN A 768 -4.51 29.34 1.04
N HIS A 769 -5.77 29.77 1.02
CA HIS A 769 -6.92 28.89 0.75
C HIS A 769 -7.56 29.30 -0.58
N ILE A 770 -7.50 28.41 -1.56
CA ILE A 770 -7.92 28.63 -2.93
C ILE A 770 -9.26 27.93 -3.14
N SER A 771 -10.29 28.71 -3.50
CA SER A 771 -11.65 28.21 -3.74
C SER A 771 -12.11 28.60 -5.14
N ILE A 772 -11.94 27.68 -6.07
CA ILE A 772 -12.30 27.83 -7.48
C ILE A 772 -13.77 27.43 -7.66
N VAL A 773 -14.55 28.34 -8.23
CA VAL A 773 -15.96 28.13 -8.58
C VAL A 773 -16.15 28.45 -10.06
N ILE A 774 -16.33 27.42 -10.87
CA ILE A 774 -16.54 27.52 -12.31
C ILE A 774 -18.05 27.44 -12.57
N PRO A 775 -18.67 28.50 -13.13
CA PRO A 775 -20.11 28.49 -13.37
C PRO A 775 -20.53 27.34 -14.30
N GLY A 776 -21.58 26.59 -13.94
CA GLY A 776 -21.97 25.37 -14.66
C GLY A 776 -22.20 25.62 -16.15
N ALA A 777 -22.85 26.75 -16.48
CA ALA A 777 -23.15 27.16 -17.84
C ALA A 777 -21.90 27.33 -18.74
N THR A 778 -20.70 27.46 -18.18
CA THR A 778 -19.45 27.56 -18.94
C THR A 778 -19.02 26.25 -19.58
N PHE A 779 -19.40 25.10 -19.01
CA PHE A 779 -19.16 23.79 -19.63
C PHE A 779 -20.07 23.51 -20.83
N GLY A 780 -21.15 24.27 -21.01
CA GLY A 780 -21.97 24.30 -22.23
C GLY A 780 -22.44 22.92 -22.72
N THR A 781 -21.83 22.45 -23.81
CA THR A 781 -22.13 21.16 -24.46
C THR A 781 -21.04 20.10 -24.26
N GLU A 782 -19.95 20.44 -23.58
CA GLU A 782 -18.75 19.60 -23.56
C GLU A 782 -18.97 18.32 -22.77
N GLN A 783 -18.18 17.29 -23.08
CA GLN A 783 -18.21 16.00 -22.37
C GLN A 783 -16.90 15.75 -21.60
N PHE A 784 -15.78 16.26 -22.09
CA PHE A 784 -14.48 16.21 -21.42
C PHE A 784 -13.87 17.62 -21.37
N CYS A 785 -13.37 17.99 -20.21
CA CYS A 785 -12.63 19.22 -19.96
C CYS A 785 -11.40 18.91 -19.08
N GLU A 786 -10.41 19.81 -19.08
CA GLU A 786 -9.25 19.75 -18.18
C GLU A 786 -9.17 21.06 -17.41
N LEU A 787 -9.23 20.99 -16.08
CA LEU A 787 -8.88 22.10 -15.20
C LEU A 787 -7.36 22.06 -14.98
N SER A 788 -6.71 23.17 -15.28
CA SER A 788 -5.28 23.41 -15.11
C SER A 788 -5.09 24.62 -14.20
N ILE A 789 -4.15 24.54 -13.26
CA ILE A 789 -3.86 25.60 -12.30
C ILE A 789 -2.35 25.83 -12.28
N THR A 790 -1.91 27.08 -12.47
CA THR A 790 -0.50 27.46 -12.65
C THR A 790 -0.15 28.77 -11.95
N GLU A 791 1.05 28.85 -11.38
CA GLU A 791 1.59 30.10 -10.85
C GLU A 791 1.89 31.10 -11.99
N THR A 792 1.22 32.26 -11.97
CA THR A 792 1.53 33.41 -12.82
C THR A 792 2.71 34.20 -12.26
N SER A 793 3.84 33.52 -12.15
CA SER A 793 5.07 34.02 -11.51
C SER A 793 5.46 35.44 -11.97
N GLY A 794 5.66 36.32 -10.99
CA GLY A 794 5.85 37.77 -11.21
C GLY A 794 7.16 38.22 -11.89
N GLY A 795 7.90 37.35 -12.58
CA GLY A 795 9.16 37.75 -13.23
C GLY A 795 9.97 36.68 -13.98
N ALA A 796 9.82 36.67 -15.31
CA ALA A 796 10.86 36.38 -16.32
C ALA A 796 11.78 35.13 -16.17
N GLU A 797 11.41 34.07 -16.91
CA GLU A 797 12.35 33.23 -17.70
C GLU A 797 13.55 32.59 -16.98
N SER A 798 13.41 32.19 -15.71
CA SER A 798 14.28 31.15 -15.13
C SER A 798 13.63 29.78 -15.36
N GLY A 799 14.22 28.95 -16.21
CA GLY A 799 13.63 27.72 -16.76
C GLY A 799 13.52 26.53 -15.82
N GLY A 800 13.04 26.72 -14.58
CA GLY A 800 12.45 25.64 -13.81
C GLY A 800 11.07 25.27 -14.40
N SER A 801 10.67 24.01 -14.31
CA SER A 801 9.30 23.63 -14.66
C SER A 801 8.35 24.22 -13.62
N SER A 802 7.50 25.17 -14.02
CA SER A 802 6.36 25.58 -13.21
C SER A 802 5.52 24.35 -12.86
N THR A 803 5.27 24.12 -11.58
CA THR A 803 4.32 23.09 -11.15
C THR A 803 2.94 23.42 -11.70
N VAL A 804 2.21 22.40 -12.14
CA VAL A 804 0.88 22.53 -12.74
C VAL A 804 -0.03 21.50 -12.09
N THR A 805 -1.04 21.94 -11.33
CA THR A 805 -2.10 21.03 -10.90
C THR A 805 -3.05 20.81 -12.07
N LYS A 806 -3.34 19.55 -12.38
CA LYS A 806 -4.27 19.14 -13.45
C LYS A 806 -5.36 18.24 -12.90
N LYS A 807 -6.59 18.46 -13.37
CA LYS A 807 -7.77 17.65 -13.04
C LYS A 807 -8.58 17.41 -14.30
N ASP A 808 -8.69 16.14 -14.71
CA ASP A 808 -9.68 15.71 -15.71
C ASP A 808 -11.09 15.92 -15.16
N LEU A 809 -11.94 16.59 -15.94
CA LEU A 809 -13.33 16.88 -15.62
C LEU A 809 -14.23 16.27 -16.70
N ILE A 810 -15.21 15.46 -16.29
CA ILE A 810 -16.08 14.73 -17.23
C ILE A 810 -17.54 15.06 -16.94
N LYS A 811 -18.37 15.20 -17.98
CA LYS A 811 -19.78 15.54 -17.77
C LYS A 811 -20.47 14.38 -17.05
N LYS A 812 -21.04 14.66 -15.88
CA LYS A 812 -21.87 13.72 -15.11
C LYS A 812 -23.04 13.22 -15.95
N PHE A 813 -23.19 11.91 -16.07
CA PHE A 813 -24.32 11.33 -16.78
C PHE A 813 -25.62 11.55 -16.00
N LYS A 814 -26.64 12.07 -16.69
CA LYS A 814 -28.02 12.14 -16.20
C LYS A 814 -28.94 11.63 -17.31
N GLN A 815 -29.79 10.65 -17.01
CA GLN A 815 -30.73 10.07 -17.98
C GLN A 815 -31.66 11.12 -18.60
N ALA A 816 -31.99 12.18 -17.84
CA ALA A 816 -32.85 13.29 -18.25
C ALA A 816 -32.28 14.15 -19.39
N ASP A 817 -30.95 14.23 -19.52
CA ASP A 817 -30.26 14.96 -20.59
C ASP A 817 -30.36 14.24 -21.95
N TYR A 818 -30.58 12.92 -21.91
CA TYR A 818 -30.62 12.04 -23.08
C TYR A 818 -31.95 11.28 -23.17
N PRO A 819 -33.12 11.97 -23.22
CA PRO A 819 -34.44 11.35 -23.13
C PRO A 819 -34.74 10.43 -24.32
N ASP A 820 -34.35 10.85 -25.52
CA ASP A 820 -34.47 10.06 -26.76
C ASP A 820 -33.35 9.00 -26.91
N GLY A 821 -32.33 9.04 -26.04
CA GLY A 821 -31.10 8.27 -26.18
C GLY A 821 -30.07 8.90 -27.14
N VAL A 822 -29.01 8.17 -27.42
CA VAL A 822 -27.90 8.56 -28.31
C VAL A 822 -27.58 7.45 -29.30
N ARG A 823 -26.85 7.77 -30.38
CA ARG A 823 -26.46 6.78 -31.40
C ARG A 823 -25.16 6.05 -31.05
N MET A 824 -24.26 6.69 -30.31
CA MET A 824 -23.01 6.13 -29.80
C MET A 824 -22.97 6.20 -28.27
N VAL A 825 -22.48 5.13 -27.63
CA VAL A 825 -22.17 5.12 -26.20
C VAL A 825 -20.68 4.82 -26.03
N ILE A 826 -19.95 5.73 -25.40
CA ILE A 826 -18.56 5.52 -24.97
C ILE A 826 -18.60 5.09 -23.50
N VAL A 827 -17.96 3.97 -23.15
CA VAL A 827 -18.04 3.36 -21.81
C VAL A 827 -16.64 3.23 -21.21
N LEU A 828 -16.41 3.93 -20.09
CA LEU A 828 -15.09 4.20 -19.51
C LEU A 828 -15.07 3.84 -18.02
N PRO A 829 -15.13 2.55 -17.63
CA PRO A 829 -15.35 2.15 -16.24
C PRO A 829 -14.14 2.38 -15.31
N ASN A 830 -12.93 2.42 -15.84
CA ASN A 830 -11.70 2.58 -15.06
C ASN A 830 -11.02 3.93 -15.40
N LYS A 831 -10.44 4.60 -14.38
CA LYS A 831 -9.85 5.95 -14.45
C LYS A 831 -8.47 5.96 -15.13
N ASP A 832 -7.73 4.88 -14.99
CA ASP A 832 -6.33 4.71 -15.38
C ASP A 832 -6.24 4.35 -16.86
N VAL A 833 -7.04 3.38 -17.28
CA VAL A 833 -7.29 3.09 -18.70
C VAL A 833 -7.86 4.34 -19.39
N PHE A 834 -8.76 5.11 -18.75
CA PHE A 834 -9.19 6.40 -19.31
C PHE A 834 -8.02 7.35 -19.56
N LYS A 835 -7.11 7.55 -18.59
CA LYS A 835 -5.92 8.40 -18.77
C LYS A 835 -5.06 7.93 -19.94
N VAL A 836 -4.66 6.65 -19.96
CA VAL A 836 -3.76 6.10 -20.99
C VAL A 836 -4.42 6.01 -22.37
N ARG A 837 -5.76 5.98 -22.45
CA ARG A 837 -6.55 5.97 -23.70
C ARG A 837 -7.17 7.31 -24.06
N LYS A 838 -6.99 8.38 -23.26
CA LYS A 838 -7.56 9.73 -23.47
C LYS A 838 -7.44 10.23 -24.93
N PRO A 839 -6.30 10.08 -25.64
CA PRO A 839 -6.21 10.46 -27.06
C PRO A 839 -7.18 9.70 -27.99
N ALA A 840 -7.30 8.38 -27.82
CA ALA A 840 -8.19 7.54 -28.62
C ALA A 840 -9.68 7.78 -28.29
N ILE A 841 -9.98 8.15 -27.05
CA ILE A 841 -11.33 8.48 -26.59
C ILE A 841 -11.79 9.84 -27.13
N ILE A 842 -10.91 10.86 -27.11
CA ILE A 842 -11.18 12.16 -27.73
C ILE A 842 -11.37 12.01 -29.24
N GLU A 843 -10.52 11.23 -29.92
CA GLU A 843 -10.68 10.97 -31.36
C GLU A 843 -11.99 10.22 -31.69
N CYS A 844 -12.46 9.32 -30.81
CA CYS A 844 -13.76 8.67 -30.94
C CYS A 844 -14.93 9.68 -30.86
N ALA A 845 -14.83 10.65 -29.95
CA ALA A 845 -15.76 11.77 -29.84
C ALA A 845 -15.71 12.69 -31.07
N GLU A 846 -14.51 13.03 -31.55
CA GLU A 846 -14.32 13.78 -32.80
C GLU A 846 -14.90 13.05 -34.00
N ALA A 847 -14.71 11.74 -34.10
CA ALA A 847 -15.30 10.93 -35.15
C ALA A 847 -16.83 11.01 -35.14
N CYS A 848 -17.45 11.00 -33.95
CA CYS A 848 -18.89 11.18 -33.80
C CYS A 848 -19.35 12.58 -34.22
N ASN A 849 -18.64 13.64 -33.79
CA ASN A 849 -18.93 15.03 -34.18
C ASN A 849 -18.82 15.22 -35.71
N ASN A 850 -17.71 14.79 -36.31
CA ASN A 850 -17.45 14.86 -37.76
C ASN A 850 -18.50 14.11 -38.59
N ARG A 851 -19.11 13.05 -38.03
CA ARG A 851 -20.16 12.25 -38.68
C ARG A 851 -21.59 12.65 -38.29
N ASN A 852 -21.79 13.63 -37.42
CA ASN A 852 -23.10 14.01 -36.85
C ASN A 852 -23.83 12.82 -36.15
N VAL A 853 -23.05 11.98 -35.46
CA VAL A 853 -23.54 10.91 -34.61
C VAL A 853 -23.71 11.45 -33.19
N THR A 854 -24.94 11.47 -32.66
CA THR A 854 -25.16 11.83 -31.26
C THR A 854 -24.51 10.80 -30.34
N TRP A 855 -23.78 11.25 -29.33
CA TRP A 855 -22.96 10.40 -28.46
C TRP A 855 -23.06 10.82 -26.99
N VAL A 856 -22.64 9.94 -26.10
CA VAL A 856 -22.44 10.21 -24.67
C VAL A 856 -21.27 9.39 -24.16
N ALA A 857 -20.60 9.86 -23.11
CA ALA A 857 -19.68 9.05 -22.31
C ALA A 857 -20.33 8.65 -20.98
N LEU A 858 -20.15 7.39 -20.57
CA LEU A 858 -20.32 6.95 -19.19
C LEU A 858 -18.92 6.76 -18.60
N TYR A 859 -18.59 7.47 -17.52
CA TYR A 859 -17.26 7.44 -16.90
C TYR A 859 -17.31 7.01 -15.44
N ARG A 860 -16.39 6.11 -15.07
CA ARG A 860 -16.20 5.55 -13.72
C ARG A 860 -17.55 5.13 -13.15
N TYR A 861 -18.03 5.80 -12.10
CA TYR A 861 -19.26 5.45 -11.40
C TYR A 861 -20.56 5.75 -12.16
N ASP A 862 -20.51 6.43 -13.31
CA ASP A 862 -21.66 6.51 -14.23
C ASP A 862 -21.87 5.19 -15.03
N VAL A 863 -20.86 4.32 -15.09
CA VAL A 863 -20.95 2.99 -15.74
C VAL A 863 -21.65 2.00 -14.81
N THR A 864 -22.97 2.13 -14.68
CA THR A 864 -23.80 1.25 -13.84
C THR A 864 -24.69 0.32 -14.67
N GLU A 865 -25.19 -0.77 -14.07
CA GLU A 865 -26.23 -1.61 -14.68
C GLU A 865 -27.44 -0.77 -15.11
N GLU A 866 -27.87 0.20 -14.29
CA GLU A 866 -29.02 1.06 -14.60
C GLU A 866 -28.75 1.94 -15.82
N ASN A 867 -27.62 2.65 -15.87
CA ASN A 867 -27.30 3.57 -16.97
C ASN A 867 -27.02 2.83 -18.28
N LEU A 868 -26.35 1.69 -18.22
CA LEU A 868 -26.15 0.80 -19.38
C LEU A 868 -27.51 0.25 -19.88
N THR A 869 -28.37 -0.19 -18.97
CA THR A 869 -29.74 -0.64 -19.29
C THR A 869 -30.59 0.48 -19.88
N TYR A 870 -30.50 1.70 -19.32
CA TYR A 870 -31.23 2.87 -19.80
C TYR A 870 -30.83 3.23 -21.24
N LEU A 871 -29.54 3.21 -21.56
CA LEU A 871 -29.03 3.54 -22.89
C LEU A 871 -29.25 2.41 -23.89
N TYR A 872 -28.86 1.17 -23.57
CA TYR A 872 -28.88 0.07 -24.55
C TYR A 872 -30.29 -0.34 -24.97
N ASN A 873 -31.31 -0.19 -24.10
CA ASN A 873 -32.72 -0.36 -24.44
C ASN A 873 -33.27 0.72 -25.40
N LYS A 874 -32.52 1.79 -25.69
CA LYS A 874 -32.91 2.79 -26.70
C LYS A 874 -32.55 2.25 -28.08
N SER A 875 -33.57 1.99 -28.90
CA SER A 875 -33.39 1.42 -30.25
C SER A 875 -32.57 2.28 -31.24
N ILE A 876 -32.24 3.52 -30.86
CA ILE A 876 -31.37 4.45 -31.59
C ILE A 876 -29.86 4.17 -31.40
N VAL A 877 -29.44 3.47 -30.33
CA VAL A 877 -28.03 3.09 -30.13
C VAL A 877 -27.62 2.14 -31.25
N LYS A 878 -26.64 2.59 -32.05
CA LYS A 878 -26.04 1.87 -33.18
C LYS A 878 -24.57 1.52 -32.91
N TYR A 879 -23.88 2.29 -32.08
CA TYR A 879 -22.45 2.22 -31.88
C TYR A 879 -22.11 2.16 -30.40
N ILE A 880 -21.10 1.38 -30.04
CA ILE A 880 -20.58 1.26 -28.67
C ILE A 880 -19.06 1.22 -28.76
N TYR A 881 -18.37 2.05 -27.97
CA TYR A 881 -16.93 1.94 -27.72
C TYR A 881 -16.72 1.75 -26.22
N TRP A 882 -16.28 0.57 -25.83
CA TRP A 882 -15.99 0.21 -24.45
C TRP A 882 -14.49 0.17 -24.28
N CYS A 883 -13.93 0.98 -23.38
CA CYS A 883 -12.50 1.13 -23.16
C CYS A 883 -12.18 0.92 -21.68
N GLY A 884 -11.58 -0.23 -21.34
CA GLY A 884 -11.42 -0.67 -19.95
C GLY A 884 -11.19 -2.17 -19.84
N HIS A 885 -10.94 -2.65 -18.61
CA HIS A 885 -10.64 -4.06 -18.34
C HIS A 885 -11.73 -5.03 -18.84
N ALA A 886 -11.26 -6.13 -19.41
CA ALA A 886 -12.06 -7.26 -19.88
C ALA A 886 -11.29 -8.58 -19.69
N ASN A 887 -12.01 -9.70 -19.65
CA ASN A 887 -11.41 -11.04 -19.75
C ASN A 887 -12.39 -12.00 -20.47
N SER A 888 -11.87 -13.11 -21.01
CA SER A 888 -12.61 -14.17 -21.69
C SER A 888 -13.11 -15.30 -20.76
N HIS A 889 -12.71 -15.31 -19.50
CA HIS A 889 -13.08 -16.30 -18.48
C HIS A 889 -13.48 -15.60 -17.17
N VAL A 890 -14.09 -16.36 -16.25
CA VAL A 890 -14.44 -15.93 -14.89
C VAL A 890 -13.93 -16.97 -13.89
N GLY A 891 -13.22 -16.51 -12.86
CA GLY A 891 -12.58 -17.38 -11.87
C GLY A 891 -11.53 -18.30 -12.48
N ALA A 892 -10.75 -17.80 -13.44
CA ALA A 892 -9.51 -18.45 -13.84
C ALA A 892 -8.40 -18.08 -12.84
N SER A 893 -7.53 -19.03 -12.51
CA SER A 893 -6.39 -18.79 -11.62
C SER A 893 -5.21 -19.70 -12.02
N PRO A 894 -4.00 -19.52 -11.46
CA PRO A 894 -2.84 -20.36 -11.80
C PRO A 894 -3.12 -21.85 -11.55
N GLY A 895 -3.28 -22.61 -12.64
CA GLY A 895 -3.60 -24.04 -12.61
C GLY A 895 -5.11 -24.38 -12.62
N VAL A 896 -6.02 -23.40 -12.58
CA VAL A 896 -7.47 -23.60 -12.69
C VAL A 896 -8.01 -22.94 -13.95
N GLU A 897 -8.50 -23.76 -14.88
CA GLU A 897 -9.23 -23.28 -16.07
C GLU A 897 -10.58 -22.70 -15.64
N GLY A 898 -10.68 -21.37 -15.64
CA GLY A 898 -11.90 -20.66 -15.25
C GLY A 898 -13.07 -20.89 -16.22
N VAL A 899 -14.29 -20.56 -15.79
CA VAL A 899 -15.47 -20.75 -16.63
C VAL A 899 -15.42 -19.81 -17.82
N GLN A 900 -15.46 -20.36 -19.04
CA GLN A 900 -15.51 -19.60 -20.28
C GLN A 900 -16.70 -18.63 -20.27
N ARG A 901 -16.39 -17.34 -20.10
CA ARG A 901 -17.36 -16.24 -20.12
C ARG A 901 -16.64 -14.92 -20.33
N THR A 902 -16.85 -14.33 -21.50
CA THR A 902 -16.29 -13.02 -21.79
C THR A 902 -17.06 -11.94 -21.04
N HIS A 903 -16.35 -11.02 -20.38
CA HIS A 903 -16.92 -10.02 -19.50
C HIS A 903 -16.11 -8.72 -19.46
N THR A 904 -16.77 -7.64 -19.02
CA THR A 904 -16.17 -6.31 -18.77
C THR A 904 -16.55 -5.80 -17.37
N MET A 905 -15.87 -4.74 -16.90
CA MET A 905 -16.13 -4.11 -15.59
C MET A 905 -17.20 -3.01 -15.65
N CYS A 906 -18.12 -2.99 -14.68
CA CYS A 906 -18.98 -1.85 -14.34
C CYS A 906 -19.00 -1.62 -12.82
N TRP A 907 -19.82 -0.67 -12.36
CA TRP A 907 -19.96 -0.32 -10.95
C TRP A 907 -21.38 -0.48 -10.44
N GLN A 908 -21.50 -0.80 -9.16
CA GLN A 908 -22.75 -0.75 -8.41
C GLN A 908 -22.59 0.11 -7.16
N LEU A 909 -23.51 1.04 -6.94
CA LEU A 909 -23.67 1.67 -5.64
C LEU A 909 -24.31 0.65 -4.69
N LYS A 910 -23.56 0.23 -3.67
CA LYS A 910 -24.11 -0.48 -2.51
C LYS A 910 -24.60 0.58 -1.54
N GLU A 911 -25.87 0.95 -1.65
CA GLU A 911 -26.56 1.76 -0.65
C GLU A 911 -26.55 1.01 0.70
N GLY A 912 -25.65 1.39 1.60
CA GLY A 912 -25.71 1.02 3.00
C GLY A 912 -26.68 1.94 3.75
N LEU A 913 -27.01 1.59 4.99
CA LEU A 913 -27.94 2.37 5.80
C LEU A 913 -27.39 3.74 6.23
N ILE A 914 -26.08 3.93 6.12
CA ILE A 914 -25.30 5.07 6.63
C ILE A 914 -24.37 5.59 5.51
N TRP A 915 -23.54 4.70 4.96
CA TRP A 915 -22.62 5.00 3.86
C TRP A 915 -22.99 4.23 2.59
N SER A 916 -22.92 4.90 1.44
CA SER A 916 -23.08 4.26 0.12
C SER A 916 -21.72 4.07 -0.55
N SER A 917 -21.29 2.82 -0.74
CA SER A 917 -19.98 2.49 -1.31
C SER A 917 -20.08 1.94 -2.73
N TRP A 918 -19.11 2.28 -3.58
CA TRP A 918 -19.05 1.77 -4.95
C TRP A 918 -18.30 0.44 -4.99
N LYS A 919 -18.90 -0.57 -5.63
CA LYS A 919 -18.32 -1.90 -5.79
C LYS A 919 -18.15 -2.25 -7.27
N GLU A 920 -17.00 -2.81 -7.64
CA GLU A 920 -16.78 -3.42 -8.96
C GLU A 920 -17.82 -4.53 -9.21
N ARG A 921 -18.38 -4.57 -10.43
CA ARG A 921 -19.43 -5.52 -10.82
C ARG A 921 -19.24 -6.02 -12.25
N GLY A 922 -19.40 -7.33 -12.47
CA GLY A 922 -19.19 -7.96 -13.78
C GLY A 922 -20.31 -7.71 -14.78
N VAL A 923 -19.96 -7.38 -16.02
CA VAL A 923 -20.87 -7.28 -17.17
C VAL A 923 -20.60 -8.46 -18.09
N PHE A 924 -21.40 -9.51 -17.94
CA PHE A 924 -21.19 -10.78 -18.62
C PHE A 924 -21.88 -10.82 -19.98
N SER A 925 -21.26 -11.52 -20.94
CA SER A 925 -21.95 -11.92 -22.17
C SER A 925 -23.26 -12.67 -21.87
N ARG A 926 -23.25 -13.57 -20.87
CA ARG A 926 -24.44 -14.21 -20.28
C ARG A 926 -24.22 -14.71 -18.85
N THR A 927 -25.22 -14.55 -17.98
CA THR A 927 -25.34 -15.29 -16.70
C THR A 927 -26.26 -16.50 -16.86
N ASN A 928 -26.30 -17.40 -15.87
CA ASN A 928 -27.18 -18.56 -15.79
C ASN A 928 -27.09 -19.51 -17.02
N SER A 929 -25.88 -19.76 -17.50
CA SER A 929 -25.62 -20.90 -18.40
C SER A 929 -25.79 -22.24 -17.67
N GLY A 930 -25.90 -23.34 -18.43
CA GLY A 930 -25.96 -24.70 -17.86
C GLY A 930 -24.72 -25.15 -17.06
N VAL A 931 -23.68 -24.31 -17.04
CA VAL A 931 -22.59 -24.30 -16.05
C VAL A 931 -22.68 -22.94 -15.33
N PRO A 932 -22.83 -22.89 -13.99
CA PRO A 932 -22.81 -21.63 -13.25
C PRO A 932 -21.39 -21.02 -13.23
N LEU A 933 -21.30 -19.72 -12.99
CA LEU A 933 -20.04 -19.06 -12.68
C LEU A 933 -19.59 -19.41 -11.23
N PRO A 934 -18.28 -19.43 -10.92
CA PRO A 934 -17.78 -19.65 -9.57
C PRO A 934 -18.17 -18.50 -8.61
N ASP A 935 -17.95 -18.67 -7.30
CA ASP A 935 -17.99 -17.62 -6.26
C ASP A 935 -19.21 -16.67 -6.26
N ASP A 936 -20.35 -17.22 -6.68
CA ASP A 936 -21.63 -16.55 -6.90
C ASP A 936 -21.58 -15.39 -7.92
N TRP A 937 -20.63 -15.43 -8.86
CA TRP A 937 -20.45 -14.41 -9.89
C TRP A 937 -21.70 -14.18 -10.76
N ASP A 938 -22.56 -15.19 -10.95
CA ASP A 938 -23.85 -15.04 -11.64
C ASP A 938 -24.80 -14.03 -10.95
N ASN A 939 -24.69 -13.86 -9.62
CA ASN A 939 -25.40 -12.83 -8.84
C ASN A 939 -24.57 -11.56 -8.61
N ARG A 940 -23.22 -11.66 -8.63
CA ARG A 940 -22.29 -10.51 -8.46
C ARG A 940 -22.05 -9.71 -9.76
N GLY A 941 -22.88 -9.91 -10.78
CA GLY A 941 -22.82 -9.22 -12.06
C GLY A 941 -24.19 -9.05 -12.70
N PHE A 942 -24.22 -8.68 -13.97
CA PHE A 942 -25.40 -8.78 -14.81
C PHE A 942 -25.05 -9.28 -16.22
N SER A 943 -26.07 -9.54 -17.02
CA SER A 943 -25.98 -10.23 -18.31
C SER A 943 -26.46 -9.33 -19.44
N LEU A 944 -25.60 -9.05 -20.41
CA LEU A 944 -25.98 -8.34 -21.63
C LEU A 944 -27.00 -9.15 -22.45
N TRP A 945 -26.95 -10.48 -22.36
CA TRP A 945 -28.01 -11.36 -22.90
C TRP A 945 -29.38 -11.03 -22.31
N ASN A 946 -29.45 -10.74 -21.01
CA ASN A 946 -30.71 -10.46 -20.30
C ASN A 946 -31.26 -9.06 -20.61
N LEU A 947 -30.44 -8.14 -21.13
CA LEU A 947 -30.90 -6.88 -21.70
C LEU A 947 -31.58 -7.05 -23.08
N GLY A 948 -31.71 -8.29 -23.60
CA GLY A 948 -32.34 -8.56 -24.89
C GLY A 948 -31.48 -8.20 -26.11
N MET A 949 -30.30 -7.60 -25.90
CA MET A 949 -29.37 -7.16 -26.95
C MET A 949 -29.00 -8.26 -27.95
N HIS A 950 -28.99 -9.53 -27.52
CA HIS A 950 -28.74 -10.68 -28.38
C HIS A 950 -29.81 -10.90 -29.48
N GLU A 951 -31.02 -10.36 -29.31
CA GLU A 951 -32.07 -10.32 -30.33
C GLU A 951 -32.03 -9.03 -31.18
N GLU A 952 -31.32 -7.98 -30.75
CA GLU A 952 -31.27 -6.72 -31.49
C GLU A 952 -30.41 -6.78 -32.77
N TRP A 953 -30.86 -6.06 -33.79
CA TRP A 953 -30.18 -5.93 -35.10
C TRP A 953 -29.76 -4.48 -35.42
N ASN A 954 -29.96 -3.53 -34.50
CA ASN A 954 -29.63 -2.11 -34.69
C ASN A 954 -28.15 -1.78 -34.42
N LYS A 955 -27.46 -2.58 -33.62
CA LYS A 955 -26.05 -2.43 -33.28
C LYS A 955 -25.17 -2.75 -34.50
N LYS A 956 -24.47 -1.73 -35.01
CA LYS A 956 -23.62 -1.77 -36.22
C LYS A 956 -22.15 -1.98 -35.92
N ILE A 957 -21.61 -1.25 -34.95
CA ILE A 957 -20.19 -1.36 -34.55
C ILE A 957 -20.14 -1.38 -33.02
N VAL A 958 -19.62 -2.46 -32.46
CA VAL A 958 -19.30 -2.57 -31.03
C VAL A 958 -17.81 -2.83 -30.93
N PHE A 959 -17.04 -1.90 -30.38
CA PHE A 959 -15.61 -2.08 -30.13
C PHE A 959 -15.40 -2.20 -28.62
N VAL A 960 -15.00 -3.39 -28.16
CA VAL A 960 -14.56 -3.61 -26.77
C VAL A 960 -13.04 -3.65 -26.73
N ASP A 961 -12.47 -2.48 -26.49
CA ASP A 961 -11.06 -2.26 -26.23
C ASP A 961 -10.73 -2.61 -24.76
N GLY A 962 -10.57 -3.91 -24.55
CA GLY A 962 -10.13 -4.54 -23.31
C GLY A 962 -9.57 -5.93 -23.57
N CYS A 963 -8.75 -6.45 -22.66
CA CYS A 963 -8.02 -7.71 -22.81
C CYS A 963 -8.93 -8.90 -23.13
N LEU A 964 -8.50 -9.75 -24.08
CA LEU A 964 -9.15 -11.02 -24.45
C LEU A 964 -10.64 -10.92 -24.89
N SER A 965 -11.16 -9.71 -25.13
CA SER A 965 -12.58 -9.42 -25.39
C SER A 965 -13.18 -10.08 -26.64
N VAL A 966 -12.36 -10.53 -27.60
CA VAL A 966 -12.81 -11.30 -28.77
C VAL A 966 -12.11 -12.66 -28.92
N LYS A 967 -11.46 -13.15 -27.85
CA LYS A 967 -10.93 -14.54 -27.80
C LYS A 967 -12.02 -15.57 -28.11
N PHE A 968 -13.27 -15.24 -27.78
CA PHE A 968 -14.46 -16.00 -28.15
C PHE A 968 -15.56 -15.09 -28.69
N TRP A 969 -16.56 -15.68 -29.35
CA TRP A 969 -17.66 -14.93 -29.99
C TRP A 969 -18.88 -14.74 -29.10
N ASP A 970 -18.83 -15.15 -27.83
CA ASP A 970 -19.97 -15.09 -26.90
C ASP A 970 -20.36 -13.64 -26.55
N MET A 971 -19.37 -12.75 -26.38
CA MET A 971 -19.63 -11.32 -26.18
C MET A 971 -20.26 -10.68 -27.43
N ALA A 972 -19.72 -10.95 -28.61
CA ALA A 972 -20.31 -10.50 -29.88
C ALA A 972 -21.75 -11.02 -30.08
N GLN A 973 -22.04 -12.24 -29.63
CA GLN A 973 -23.40 -12.80 -29.64
C GLN A 973 -24.32 -12.07 -28.66
N ALA A 974 -23.84 -11.74 -27.46
CA ALA A 974 -24.60 -10.97 -26.47
C ALA A 974 -24.93 -9.54 -26.95
N TYR A 975 -24.04 -8.93 -27.74
CA TYR A 975 -24.26 -7.65 -28.43
C TYR A 975 -25.12 -7.74 -29.71
N GLY A 976 -25.68 -8.92 -30.05
CA GLY A 976 -26.62 -9.07 -31.17
C GLY A 976 -25.99 -9.22 -32.56
N MET A 977 -24.67 -9.36 -32.67
CA MET A 977 -23.96 -9.40 -33.98
C MET A 977 -24.32 -10.58 -34.89
N PHE A 978 -25.02 -11.57 -34.33
CA PHE A 978 -25.51 -12.76 -35.01
C PHE A 978 -27.04 -12.89 -34.96
N SER A 979 -27.77 -11.81 -34.62
CA SER A 979 -29.23 -11.87 -34.45
C SER A 979 -29.95 -12.29 -35.74
N LEU A 980 -30.77 -13.33 -35.65
CA LEU A 980 -31.64 -13.78 -36.73
C LEU A 980 -32.92 -12.94 -36.86
N ALA A 981 -33.26 -12.13 -35.85
CA ALA A 981 -34.36 -11.17 -35.98
C ALA A 981 -34.04 -10.07 -37.03
N GLY A 982 -32.75 -9.90 -37.33
CA GLY A 982 -32.23 -9.02 -38.38
C GLY A 982 -31.81 -9.74 -39.67
N GLU A 983 -32.46 -10.81 -40.12
CA GLU A 983 -32.16 -11.51 -41.40
C GLU A 983 -32.10 -10.54 -42.61
N GLY A 984 -30.92 -9.97 -42.86
CA GLY A 984 -30.68 -8.90 -43.84
C GLY A 984 -29.66 -7.84 -43.42
N SER A 985 -29.47 -7.60 -42.11
CA SER A 985 -28.50 -6.65 -41.55
C SER A 985 -27.06 -7.19 -41.65
N ARG A 986 -26.50 -7.08 -42.86
CA ARG A 986 -25.08 -7.36 -43.15
C ARG A 986 -24.23 -6.13 -42.89
N ASP A 987 -24.37 -5.55 -41.71
CA ASP A 987 -23.71 -4.30 -41.31
C ASP A 987 -23.47 -4.21 -39.79
N GLN A 988 -23.54 -5.37 -39.11
CA GLN A 988 -23.22 -5.56 -37.69
C GLN A 988 -21.84 -6.20 -37.53
N ILE A 989 -20.94 -5.55 -36.80
CA ILE A 989 -19.62 -6.08 -36.41
C ILE A 989 -19.26 -5.77 -34.96
N TYR A 990 -18.52 -6.68 -34.36
CA TYR A 990 -17.84 -6.54 -33.09
C TYR A 990 -16.33 -6.59 -33.31
N ILE A 991 -15.61 -5.67 -32.67
CA ILE A 991 -14.17 -5.52 -32.69
C ILE A 991 -13.67 -5.69 -31.25
N GLY A 992 -12.58 -6.43 -31.06
CA GLY A 992 -11.97 -6.59 -29.75
C GLY A 992 -10.61 -7.26 -29.85
N TRP A 993 -10.05 -7.66 -28.70
CA TRP A 993 -8.69 -8.19 -28.62
C TRP A 993 -8.68 -9.70 -28.36
N ARG A 994 -7.82 -10.43 -29.08
CA ARG A 994 -7.56 -11.87 -28.90
C ARG A 994 -6.55 -12.15 -27.78
N ILE A 995 -5.69 -11.18 -27.49
CA ILE A 995 -4.61 -11.23 -26.49
C ILE A 995 -4.90 -10.37 -25.26
N LYS A 996 -4.03 -10.49 -24.26
CA LYS A 996 -3.84 -9.51 -23.18
C LYS A 996 -3.15 -8.27 -23.77
N VAL A 997 -3.55 -7.06 -23.38
CA VAL A 997 -3.21 -5.81 -24.06
C VAL A 997 -2.62 -4.83 -23.05
N LEU A 998 -1.30 -4.66 -23.10
CA LEU A 998 -0.64 -3.67 -22.27
C LEU A 998 -0.96 -2.26 -22.78
N VAL A 999 -1.46 -1.43 -21.88
CA VAL A 999 -1.72 0.00 -22.06
C VAL A 999 -0.61 0.78 -21.37
N SER A 1000 0.51 0.99 -22.06
CA SER A 1000 1.70 1.66 -21.52
C SER A 1000 2.26 2.69 -22.50
N THR A 1001 2.60 3.88 -22.00
CA THR A 1001 3.54 4.81 -22.64
C THR A 1001 4.99 4.47 -22.28
N GLY A 1002 5.98 5.13 -22.90
CA GLY A 1002 7.38 5.07 -22.44
C GLY A 1002 8.20 3.90 -22.98
N ILE A 1003 8.97 3.19 -22.14
CA ILE A 1003 9.89 2.13 -22.61
C ILE A 1003 9.14 0.88 -23.10
N MET A 1004 8.08 0.46 -22.39
CA MET A 1004 7.25 -0.66 -22.86
C MET A 1004 6.52 -0.33 -24.17
N GLU A 1005 6.26 0.94 -24.47
CA GLU A 1005 5.74 1.39 -25.76
C GLU A 1005 6.69 1.07 -26.93
N GLN A 1006 8.01 1.04 -26.69
CA GLN A 1006 9.03 0.69 -27.69
C GLN A 1006 9.20 -0.83 -27.86
N ILE A 1007 8.88 -1.61 -26.82
CA ILE A 1007 9.05 -3.07 -26.78
C ILE A 1007 7.77 -3.79 -27.25
N VAL A 1008 6.60 -3.34 -26.77
CA VAL A 1008 5.29 -3.97 -26.97
C VAL A 1008 4.48 -3.22 -28.04
N GLY A 1009 4.56 -1.90 -28.09
CA GLY A 1009 3.92 -1.05 -29.10
C GLY A 1009 2.73 -0.23 -28.61
N ASN A 1010 2.63 1.04 -29.04
CA ASN A 1010 1.57 1.97 -28.65
C ASN A 1010 0.18 1.59 -29.22
N THR A 1011 -0.57 0.73 -28.53
CA THR A 1011 -1.93 0.38 -28.95
C THR A 1011 -2.92 1.57 -28.92
N THR A 1012 -2.66 2.61 -28.10
CA THR A 1012 -3.51 3.81 -28.03
C THR A 1012 -3.46 4.60 -29.33
N GLU A 1013 -2.27 4.82 -29.90
CA GLU A 1013 -2.12 5.51 -31.19
C GLU A 1013 -2.79 4.71 -32.32
N GLY A 1014 -2.71 3.38 -32.29
CA GLY A 1014 -3.41 2.52 -33.25
C GLY A 1014 -4.94 2.69 -33.22
N ILE A 1015 -5.54 2.73 -32.02
CA ILE A 1015 -6.99 2.97 -31.87
C ILE A 1015 -7.37 4.42 -32.17
N ARG A 1016 -6.52 5.40 -31.84
CA ARG A 1016 -6.70 6.79 -32.27
C ARG A 1016 -6.76 6.87 -33.79
N MET A 1017 -5.74 6.37 -34.49
CA MET A 1017 -5.71 6.31 -35.96
C MET A 1017 -6.96 5.63 -36.54
N PHE A 1018 -7.46 4.56 -35.91
CA PHE A 1018 -8.72 3.92 -36.32
C PHE A 1018 -9.92 4.88 -36.25
N TRP A 1019 -10.14 5.54 -35.09
CA TRP A 1019 -11.25 6.48 -34.94
C TRP A 1019 -11.11 7.72 -35.84
N GLU A 1020 -9.90 8.24 -36.05
CA GLU A 1020 -9.59 9.31 -36.99
C GLU A 1020 -10.11 8.98 -38.39
N ARG A 1021 -9.86 7.75 -38.87
CA ARG A 1021 -10.34 7.27 -40.17
C ARG A 1021 -11.86 7.10 -40.23
N MET A 1022 -12.47 6.62 -39.14
CA MET A 1022 -13.93 6.53 -39.03
C MET A 1022 -14.60 7.92 -39.07
N GLY A 1023 -13.99 8.94 -38.44
CA GLY A 1023 -14.37 10.34 -38.54
C GLY A 1023 -14.20 10.90 -39.96
N ALA A 1024 -13.07 10.60 -40.60
CA ALA A 1024 -12.80 10.85 -42.02
C ALA A 1024 -13.72 10.06 -42.98
N SER A 1025 -14.71 9.33 -42.45
CA SER A 1025 -15.77 8.64 -43.19
C SER A 1025 -15.29 7.43 -44.00
N ASP A 1026 -14.12 6.86 -43.68
CA ASP A 1026 -13.66 5.61 -44.27
C ASP A 1026 -14.50 4.41 -43.78
N SER A 1027 -14.38 3.26 -44.47
CA SER A 1027 -14.94 1.99 -44.00
C SER A 1027 -14.11 1.40 -42.87
N VAL A 1028 -14.70 0.54 -42.03
CA VAL A 1028 -14.00 -0.09 -40.91
C VAL A 1028 -12.79 -0.91 -41.39
N GLU A 1029 -12.94 -1.62 -42.51
CA GLU A 1029 -11.84 -2.24 -43.28
C GLU A 1029 -10.68 -1.26 -43.51
N ARG A 1030 -10.95 -0.15 -44.19
CA ARG A 1030 -9.97 0.87 -44.57
C ARG A 1030 -9.41 1.63 -43.36
N ALA A 1031 -10.18 1.77 -42.28
CA ALA A 1031 -9.73 2.36 -41.03
C ALA A 1031 -8.68 1.48 -40.34
N LEU A 1032 -8.88 0.16 -40.34
CA LEU A 1032 -7.88 -0.79 -39.82
C LEU A 1032 -6.68 -0.95 -40.78
N GLU A 1033 -6.89 -1.03 -42.09
CA GLU A 1033 -5.81 -0.96 -43.11
C GLU A 1033 -4.92 0.29 -42.95
N TYR A 1034 -5.50 1.41 -42.48
CA TYR A 1034 -4.74 2.63 -42.26
C TYR A 1034 -3.73 2.49 -41.11
N THR A 1035 -4.13 1.87 -40.00
CA THR A 1035 -3.23 1.64 -38.85
C THR A 1035 -1.99 0.84 -39.27
N SER A 1036 -2.16 -0.24 -40.04
CA SER A 1036 -1.07 -1.10 -40.51
C SER A 1036 -0.25 -0.51 -41.65
N SER A 1037 -0.80 0.44 -42.42
CA SER A 1037 -0.04 1.09 -43.49
C SER A 1037 0.68 2.38 -43.09
N HIS A 1038 0.26 3.05 -42.01
CA HIS A 1038 0.79 4.37 -41.63
C HIS A 1038 1.44 4.44 -40.24
N GLY A 1039 1.07 3.58 -39.30
CA GLY A 1039 1.52 3.72 -37.91
C GLY A 1039 2.85 3.00 -37.60
N GLY A 1040 3.43 3.30 -36.44
CA GLY A 1040 4.77 2.85 -36.02
C GLY A 1040 4.91 1.33 -35.89
N ALA A 1041 6.11 0.80 -36.17
CA ALA A 1041 6.34 -0.65 -36.28
C ALA A 1041 5.96 -1.44 -35.01
N GLY A 1042 6.26 -0.92 -33.81
CA GLY A 1042 5.85 -1.53 -32.55
C GLY A 1042 4.33 -1.61 -32.41
N MET A 1043 3.61 -0.49 -32.60
CA MET A 1043 2.14 -0.48 -32.58
C MET A 1043 1.54 -1.46 -33.59
N ARG A 1044 2.11 -1.55 -34.80
CA ARG A 1044 1.62 -2.52 -35.79
C ARG A 1044 1.78 -3.95 -35.31
N ILE A 1045 2.88 -4.28 -34.64
CA ILE A 1045 3.07 -5.62 -34.04
C ILE A 1045 2.09 -5.83 -32.88
N ALA A 1046 1.83 -4.80 -32.08
CA ALA A 1046 0.84 -4.83 -31.01
C ALA A 1046 -0.58 -5.15 -31.52
N MET A 1047 -1.00 -4.57 -32.65
CA MET A 1047 -2.33 -4.77 -33.25
C MET A 1047 -2.44 -6.00 -34.17
N TRP A 1048 -1.39 -6.29 -34.94
CA TRP A 1048 -1.43 -7.16 -36.13
C TRP A 1048 -0.36 -8.26 -36.12
N GLY A 1049 -0.03 -8.78 -34.93
CA GLY A 1049 0.89 -9.90 -34.77
C GLY A 1049 2.34 -9.60 -35.14
N LEU A 1050 3.16 -10.65 -35.16
CA LEU A 1050 4.59 -10.55 -35.50
C LEU A 1050 4.83 -10.08 -36.94
N ASN A 1051 3.85 -10.30 -37.82
CA ASN A 1051 3.96 -9.88 -39.21
C ASN A 1051 3.63 -8.37 -39.41
N GLY A 1052 2.84 -7.77 -38.50
CA GLY A 1052 2.52 -6.34 -38.48
C GLY A 1052 1.55 -5.88 -39.57
N MET A 1053 0.79 -6.80 -40.17
CA MET A 1053 -0.18 -6.62 -41.25
C MET A 1053 -1.49 -7.36 -40.92
N PRO A 1054 -2.66 -6.81 -41.29
CA PRO A 1054 -3.95 -7.40 -40.91
C PRO A 1054 -4.29 -8.63 -41.76
N ASP A 1055 -4.33 -9.80 -41.14
CA ASP A 1055 -4.76 -11.06 -41.77
C ASP A 1055 -6.28 -11.23 -41.64
N PHE A 1056 -7.01 -10.21 -42.10
CA PHE A 1056 -8.48 -10.17 -42.02
C PHE A 1056 -9.13 -11.45 -42.54
N PHE A 1057 -10.07 -11.96 -41.74
CA PHE A 1057 -10.86 -13.16 -42.00
C PHE A 1057 -10.09 -14.50 -41.89
N ASP A 1058 -8.78 -14.50 -41.66
CA ASP A 1058 -8.10 -15.72 -41.22
C ASP A 1058 -8.39 -15.94 -39.73
N ILE A 1059 -8.90 -17.13 -39.38
CA ILE A 1059 -9.15 -17.49 -37.98
C ILE A 1059 -7.82 -17.86 -37.31
N ASP A 1060 -6.88 -18.41 -38.06
CA ASP A 1060 -5.60 -18.93 -37.57
C ASP A 1060 -4.44 -17.92 -37.72
N GLY A 1061 -4.71 -16.71 -38.23
CA GLY A 1061 -3.73 -15.60 -38.36
C GLY A 1061 -3.33 -14.96 -37.02
N ASP A 1062 -2.19 -14.25 -37.00
CA ASP A 1062 -1.59 -13.65 -35.79
C ASP A 1062 -2.13 -12.25 -35.42
N ASP A 1063 -3.19 -11.79 -36.09
CA ASP A 1063 -4.02 -10.63 -35.70
C ASP A 1063 -4.31 -10.61 -34.19
N ASN A 1064 -3.87 -9.57 -33.49
CA ASN A 1064 -4.11 -9.38 -32.06
C ASN A 1064 -5.46 -8.70 -31.79
N ILE A 1065 -5.88 -7.78 -32.67
CA ILE A 1065 -7.24 -7.24 -32.74
C ILE A 1065 -8.03 -8.02 -33.81
N PHE A 1066 -9.28 -8.39 -33.55
CA PHE A 1066 -10.07 -9.22 -34.48
C PHE A 1066 -11.52 -8.78 -34.59
N VAL A 1067 -12.13 -9.10 -35.74
CA VAL A 1067 -13.47 -8.61 -36.13
C VAL A 1067 -14.40 -9.78 -36.42
N VAL A 1068 -15.60 -9.77 -35.83
CA VAL A 1068 -16.62 -10.82 -35.97
C VAL A 1068 -18.03 -10.24 -36.15
N GLY A 1069 -18.94 -10.99 -36.78
CA GLY A 1069 -20.36 -10.60 -36.92
C GLY A 1069 -20.92 -10.81 -38.33
N ASN A 1070 -22.25 -10.72 -38.46
CA ASN A 1070 -22.95 -10.89 -39.75
C ASN A 1070 -22.54 -9.86 -40.83
N GLY A 1071 -22.00 -8.71 -40.43
CA GLY A 1071 -21.52 -7.65 -41.32
C GLY A 1071 -20.15 -7.92 -41.96
N ILE A 1072 -19.43 -8.98 -41.56
CA ILE A 1072 -18.07 -9.26 -42.01
C ILE A 1072 -17.95 -9.41 -43.55
N VAL A 1073 -18.99 -9.95 -44.21
CA VAL A 1073 -19.07 -10.05 -45.69
C VAL A 1073 -19.24 -8.70 -46.41
N ASN A 1074 -19.42 -7.62 -45.66
CA ASN A 1074 -19.72 -6.26 -46.11
C ASN A 1074 -18.77 -5.24 -45.45
N PHE A 1075 -17.67 -5.69 -44.83
CA PHE A 1075 -16.77 -4.90 -43.99
C PHE A 1075 -16.26 -3.59 -44.67
N SER A 1076 -15.98 -3.67 -45.97
CA SER A 1076 -15.66 -2.56 -46.89
C SER A 1076 -16.72 -1.45 -47.00
N SER A 1077 -17.92 -1.66 -46.48
CA SER A 1077 -19.08 -0.76 -46.59
C SER A 1077 -19.60 -0.23 -45.25
N ILE A 1078 -19.24 -0.85 -44.12
CA ILE A 1078 -19.65 -0.42 -42.78
C ILE A 1078 -18.92 0.88 -42.42
N ARG A 1079 -19.65 1.88 -41.91
CA ARG A 1079 -19.15 3.22 -41.57
C ARG A 1079 -19.88 3.77 -40.34
N LEU A 1080 -19.28 4.77 -39.71
CA LEU A 1080 -19.93 5.63 -38.73
C LEU A 1080 -20.86 6.59 -39.51
N GLU A 1081 -22.18 6.34 -39.47
CA GLU A 1081 -23.17 6.94 -40.41
C GLU A 1081 -23.57 8.37 -40.06
#